data_AF-A0A7J7HHG4-F1
#
_entry.id   AF-A0A7J7HHG4-F1
#
_cell.length_a   1.000
_cell.length_b   1.000
_cell.length_c   1.000
_cell.angle_alpha   90.00
_cell.angle_beta   90.00
_cell.angle_gamma   90.00
#
_symmetry.space_group_name_H-M   'P 1'
#
loop_
_entity.id
_entity.type
_entity.pdbx_description
1 polymer ?
#
loop_
_entity_poly.entity_id
_entity_poly.type
_entity_poly.pdbx_seq_one_letter_code
_entity_poly.pdbx_strand_id
1 'polypeptide(L)'
;MCDNVSKAVMRVGRVDGTAVYFSNVRALVRQASVRGNVIDAYAEMLIDEQDTLNVVQRESLAAHGLFDVIGTQKVETPVESVVECPQQRSESLDCAIIVCAIMRQYVHHVDAVRSLQGGNCSVLRGNMVKIFVGDPVKRVLSFLMAETIAALGAAAGVMQAVSQAKPVFWDPLMTKVNHSENVEEIHYYLNDAVNNLVSVKTDFENEVERNKMKKPSEAYLEWNRRVMKIEEEVEELVANYKKPSKRFSFPSRSGFKEKMKKMYKRVINLRDEGEQIREKILVNRPPETVVNMRAPDIKKFETLQKSLEQILNLLKGNKVKGIRIHGPLGIGKTTIMLNLNNHEQVAKMFDIVIWLKVSKEGSKENLSRKCLQQEIVQRLQLKMRDTSNADEVAQRILTELKDKNYLLLLDDVKDDINLYEIGIPYSNNRSKIVLTTRLHHVCSSMVKKEIKVTYLSTDEAWKMFQDVLGSPKLVENPEIGPLAWRVCRECGGLPLLIEKVANTFKLKNDMYLWSEGLNSWRMWPEKECQGIREMYKLVKFCYNDLDEDRQKKCFLYGALYPEDIDINTNSLLECWAAEDLLGNDHGKTKTSVMIAHCILNRLMNVSLLEEGKSENHITMHKFIRQVALYIAEDDPECKYLVQTNRSLREAPDVKSWSDKYRISLGDNELVWLPDSPCCTMLSTLFLQKNLDLTEIPELFFKHMKNLRVLDLSHTGIILLPSSISMLISLKNLYLNDCKDLMELPSDIGELAQLEALDIRGSGVNNIPPHIEKLIHLRRLLVSFTKLRNGNATQEVAFGYNMISKLSRLEELVIDMKSPEQWFNEVVENIIKEVASLKELKILKFCISNKVVDFIKLVNMNLRICLSEATSLQSFMERSSGRNIRSIRFFQIFIGCQNSEHPEIPDFVKYERYIKYCNGAGSNFPTLDVLARANAFELVNHKDIKHLSDFGIASMKKVLGCLVESCDAIETIVGTVDNAEPVLPNLEDLYIKNLPRLESICKGPMQPGSLTKLTTLHLTSCQMMVKIFPLGVIQQLHELQYLRIEKCQEIEEIIAESDTVGNLDLLPKLKELILLEMQKLRSVCAFESLEWRSLEKIGILNCSVLFKLPFNKKNAAKLQTIEVEQQWWEALQWQNDEVKERLQKLLTFR
;
A
#
# COMPACT_ATOMS: atom_id res chain seq x y z
N MET A 1 42.03 38.88 33.37
CA MET A 1 42.61 40.23 33.25
C MET A 1 43.75 40.16 32.23
N CYS A 2 44.13 41.26 31.60
CA CYS A 2 44.73 41.26 30.26
C CYS A 2 46.24 40.96 30.17
N ASP A 3 46.58 40.21 29.11
CA ASP A 3 47.63 40.42 28.10
C ASP A 3 49.11 40.76 28.42
N ASN A 4 49.96 40.09 27.61
CA ASN A 4 51.01 40.65 26.73
C ASN A 4 52.53 40.47 27.03
N VAL A 5 53.32 40.39 25.94
CA VAL A 5 54.81 40.36 25.82
C VAL A 5 55.45 39.02 26.28
N SER A 6 56.40 38.30 25.63
CA SER A 6 57.42 38.47 24.54
C SER A 6 57.80 37.04 23.98
N LYS A 7 58.68 36.72 22.98
CA LYS A 7 59.56 37.40 21.99
C LYS A 7 60.03 36.40 20.87
N ALA A 8 60.82 36.90 19.90
CA ALA A 8 61.88 36.30 19.02
C ALA A 8 61.99 34.76 18.72
N VAL A 9 62.31 34.20 17.54
CA VAL A 9 63.07 34.55 16.29
C VAL A 9 64.49 33.88 16.17
N MET A 10 64.78 33.28 14.99
CA MET A 10 66.06 32.69 14.46
C MET A 10 66.41 31.22 14.86
N ARG A 11 66.43 30.24 13.92
CA ARG A 11 67.55 29.69 13.05
C ARG A 11 68.44 28.63 13.77
N VAL A 12 68.98 27.55 13.15
CA VAL A 12 69.04 27.05 11.74
C VAL A 12 69.26 25.50 11.71
N GLY A 13 68.89 24.81 10.62
CA GLY A 13 69.20 23.38 10.35
C GLY A 13 68.03 22.64 9.66
N ARG A 14 67.83 22.59 8.33
CA ARG A 14 68.73 22.22 7.20
C ARG A 14 69.16 20.74 7.32
N VAL A 15 69.01 19.84 6.34
CA VAL A 15 68.91 19.92 4.86
C VAL A 15 67.91 18.82 4.38
N ASP A 16 67.33 18.72 3.18
CA ASP A 16 66.61 19.54 2.16
C ASP A 16 66.20 18.51 1.05
N GLY A 17 65.21 18.64 0.14
CA GLY A 17 64.24 19.69 -0.21
C GLY A 17 63.39 19.31 -1.46
N THR A 18 62.58 20.25 -1.96
CA THR A 18 62.08 20.45 -3.37
C THR A 18 61.67 19.24 -4.25
N ALA A 19 60.52 19.21 -4.95
CA ALA A 19 59.93 20.22 -5.86
C ALA A 19 58.51 19.75 -6.36
N VAL A 20 57.63 20.46 -7.10
CA VAL A 20 57.45 21.89 -7.48
C VAL A 20 56.02 22.14 -8.04
N TYR A 21 55.32 23.17 -7.52
CA TYR A 21 54.24 24.04 -8.07
C TYR A 21 52.85 23.62 -8.63
N PHE A 22 51.88 24.48 -8.24
CA PHE A 22 50.61 24.82 -8.90
C PHE A 22 50.79 25.68 -10.18
N SER A 23 49.81 25.71 -11.09
CA SER A 23 49.07 26.97 -11.43
C SER A 23 47.90 26.78 -12.42
N ASN A 24 46.99 27.76 -12.42
CA ASN A 24 45.64 27.71 -12.99
C ASN A 24 45.52 28.14 -14.49
N VAL A 25 44.27 28.11 -14.97
CA VAL A 25 43.69 28.89 -16.11
C VAL A 25 43.63 28.20 -17.48
N ARG A 26 42.53 27.45 -17.68
CA ARG A 26 41.50 27.69 -18.71
C ARG A 26 41.93 28.57 -19.91
N ALA A 27 42.63 28.01 -20.91
CA ALA A 27 42.90 28.71 -22.17
C ALA A 27 43.17 27.78 -23.38
N LEU A 28 42.20 26.93 -23.79
CA LEU A 28 42.18 26.38 -25.16
C LEU A 28 40.78 25.86 -25.57
N VAL A 29 39.91 26.78 -26.01
CA VAL A 29 38.76 26.45 -26.86
C VAL A 29 39.13 26.85 -28.29
N ARG A 30 39.32 25.87 -29.19
CA ARG A 30 39.02 25.92 -30.64
C ARG A 30 39.46 24.65 -31.38
N GLN A 31 38.70 24.30 -32.42
CA GLN A 31 38.89 23.15 -33.36
C GLN A 31 38.75 21.77 -32.67
N ALA A 32 37.64 21.01 -32.77
CA ALA A 32 36.77 20.62 -33.89
C ALA A 32 37.46 19.64 -34.88
N SER A 33 36.84 18.56 -35.38
CA SER A 33 35.40 18.19 -35.40
C SER A 33 35.18 16.66 -35.57
N VAL A 34 33.91 16.25 -35.77
CA VAL A 34 33.36 14.92 -36.19
C VAL A 34 33.19 13.90 -35.06
N ARG A 35 31.99 13.46 -34.64
CA ARG A 35 30.56 13.83 -34.82
C ARG A 35 29.90 13.54 -33.45
N GLY A 36 28.92 14.25 -32.90
CA GLY A 36 27.84 15.10 -33.46
C GLY A 36 26.48 14.40 -33.22
N ASN A 37 25.32 15.03 -33.00
CA ASN A 37 24.82 16.43 -32.94
C ASN A 37 23.44 16.39 -32.19
N VAL A 38 22.74 17.42 -31.72
CA VAL A 38 22.90 18.85 -31.32
C VAL A 38 21.55 19.18 -30.60
N ILE A 39 21.50 19.56 -29.32
CA ILE A 39 21.46 20.95 -28.76
C ILE A 39 20.39 21.86 -29.40
N ASP A 40 19.57 22.53 -28.57
CA ASP A 40 19.04 23.92 -28.70
C ASP A 40 17.77 24.11 -27.85
N ALA A 41 17.44 25.28 -27.27
CA ALA A 41 18.24 26.47 -26.95
C ALA A 41 17.52 27.29 -25.85
N TYR A 42 18.22 28.26 -25.25
CA TYR A 42 17.66 29.24 -24.30
C TYR A 42 17.41 30.59 -24.98
N ALA A 43 16.36 31.29 -24.55
CA ALA A 43 16.18 32.73 -24.70
C ALA A 43 15.21 33.20 -23.60
N GLU A 44 15.12 34.45 -23.14
CA GLU A 44 15.95 35.66 -23.06
C GLU A 44 14.96 36.74 -22.58
N MET A 45 15.33 37.67 -21.67
CA MET A 45 14.62 38.96 -21.42
C MET A 45 13.19 38.88 -20.78
N LEU A 46 12.63 39.83 -20.01
CA LEU A 46 12.95 41.20 -19.50
C LEU A 46 12.23 41.43 -18.13
N ILE A 47 12.54 42.54 -17.42
CA ILE A 47 11.70 43.52 -16.65
C ILE A 47 10.41 43.04 -15.89
N ASP A 48 9.96 43.62 -14.77
CA ASP A 48 10.47 44.48 -13.65
C ASP A 48 9.24 44.71 -12.69
N GLU A 49 9.38 45.55 -11.65
CA GLU A 49 8.32 46.05 -10.74
C GLU A 49 7.70 44.96 -9.80
N GLN A 50 7.52 45.15 -8.48
CA GLN A 50 6.87 46.23 -7.71
C GLN A 50 5.35 46.30 -7.98
N ASP A 51 4.44 46.41 -7.00
CA ASP A 51 4.54 46.73 -5.56
C ASP A 51 3.63 45.77 -4.74
N THR A 52 3.92 45.43 -3.48
CA THR A 52 3.84 46.26 -2.24
C THR A 52 2.42 46.78 -1.93
N LEU A 53 1.71 46.08 -1.03
CA LEU A 53 1.16 46.57 0.25
C LEU A 53 0.31 45.41 0.86
N ASN A 54 0.56 44.90 2.06
CA ASN A 54 0.48 45.51 3.41
C ASN A 54 -0.95 45.66 3.96
N VAL A 55 -1.24 45.42 5.24
CA VAL A 55 -0.52 44.72 6.34
C VAL A 55 -1.46 44.60 7.57
N VAL A 56 -1.13 43.76 8.58
CA VAL A 56 -1.50 43.96 10.03
C VAL A 56 -3.00 43.83 10.40
N GLN A 57 -3.45 43.35 11.58
CA GLN A 57 -2.91 42.54 12.70
C GLN A 57 -4.09 41.77 13.37
N ARG A 58 -3.91 40.67 14.12
CA ARG A 58 -3.60 40.54 15.59
C ARG A 58 -4.47 41.46 16.51
N GLU A 59 -4.77 41.15 17.77
CA GLU A 59 -4.15 40.19 18.70
C GLU A 59 -5.01 39.84 19.95
N SER A 60 -4.63 38.77 20.68
CA SER A 60 -4.68 38.66 22.17
C SER A 60 -6.05 38.45 22.87
N LEU A 61 -6.22 37.88 24.07
CA LEU A 61 -5.41 37.04 25.01
C LEU A 61 -6.45 36.33 25.96
N ALA A 62 -6.26 35.08 26.42
CA ALA A 62 -5.76 34.62 27.75
C ALA A 62 -6.46 35.22 29.02
N ALA A 63 -6.51 34.58 30.20
CA ALA A 63 -5.73 33.43 30.69
C ALA A 63 -6.44 32.55 31.78
N HIS A 64 -5.70 31.55 32.25
CA HIS A 64 -5.87 30.59 33.36
C HIS A 64 -6.28 31.19 34.74
N GLY A 65 -6.66 30.40 35.77
CA GLY A 65 -6.82 28.93 35.91
C GLY A 65 -6.82 28.45 37.38
N LEU A 66 -6.43 27.17 37.63
CA LEU A 66 -6.25 26.49 38.95
C LEU A 66 -7.55 26.18 39.74
N PHE A 67 -7.64 25.21 40.68
CA PHE A 67 -6.67 24.27 41.30
C PHE A 67 -7.33 22.87 41.56
N ASP A 68 -6.54 21.86 41.95
CA ASP A 68 -6.89 20.45 42.25
C ASP A 68 -7.65 20.16 43.58
N VAL A 69 -7.99 18.86 43.82
CA VAL A 69 -7.66 18.03 45.02
C VAL A 69 -8.77 17.02 45.46
N ILE A 70 -8.46 15.71 45.35
CA ILE A 70 -8.95 14.52 46.10
C ILE A 70 -10.47 14.14 46.11
N GLY A 71 -10.77 12.83 45.94
CA GLY A 71 -12.07 12.22 46.29
C GLY A 71 -12.25 10.75 45.87
N THR A 72 -12.03 9.78 46.77
CA THR A 72 -11.99 8.33 46.46
C THR A 72 -13.32 7.56 46.58
N GLN A 73 -13.36 6.40 45.89
CA GLN A 73 -13.94 5.09 46.30
C GLN A 73 -15.39 4.67 45.90
N LYS A 74 -15.48 3.36 45.59
CA LYS A 74 -16.61 2.40 45.76
C LYS A 74 -17.84 2.44 44.81
N VAL A 75 -18.58 1.33 44.57
CA VAL A 75 -18.25 -0.12 44.47
C VAL A 75 -19.45 -0.92 43.91
N GLU A 76 -19.18 -2.09 43.31
CA GLU A 76 -20.10 -3.23 43.03
C GLU A 76 -21.35 -3.10 42.11
N THR A 77 -21.75 -4.28 41.62
CA THR A 77 -22.86 -4.66 40.72
C THR A 77 -23.88 -5.51 41.54
N PRO A 78 -24.77 -6.42 41.05
CA PRO A 78 -25.19 -6.79 39.68
C PRO A 78 -26.72 -7.07 39.48
N VAL A 79 -27.11 -7.55 38.28
CA VAL A 79 -28.30 -8.43 38.01
C VAL A 79 -29.69 -7.76 38.18
N GLU A 80 -30.80 -8.12 37.51
CA GLU A 80 -31.21 -9.31 36.72
C GLU A 80 -31.94 -8.97 35.40
N SER A 81 -32.48 -9.99 34.71
CA SER A 81 -33.17 -9.93 33.42
C SER A 81 -34.71 -9.94 33.52
N VAL A 82 -35.41 -9.59 32.43
CA VAL A 82 -36.47 -10.40 31.77
C VAL A 82 -36.94 -9.71 30.48
N VAL A 83 -37.47 -10.52 29.54
CA VAL A 83 -38.01 -10.10 28.23
C VAL A 83 -39.53 -9.97 28.31
N GLU A 84 -40.11 -8.88 27.79
CA GLU A 84 -41.35 -8.95 26.98
C GLU A 84 -41.68 -7.64 26.23
N CYS A 85 -42.51 -7.76 25.20
CA CYS A 85 -43.07 -6.68 24.38
C CYS A 85 -44.50 -7.11 24.02
N PRO A 86 -45.51 -6.22 23.87
CA PRO A 86 -45.67 -5.56 22.56
C PRO A 86 -46.45 -4.22 22.50
N GLN A 87 -46.57 -3.70 21.26
CA GLN A 87 -47.64 -2.84 20.70
C GLN A 87 -47.73 -1.31 20.98
N GLN A 88 -47.33 -0.57 19.93
CA GLN A 88 -48.05 0.55 19.25
C GLN A 88 -48.08 2.00 19.80
N ARG A 89 -47.85 2.94 18.84
CA ARG A 89 -48.06 4.41 18.84
C ARG A 89 -47.22 5.19 19.88
N SER A 90 -46.42 6.20 19.51
CA SER A 90 -46.68 7.27 18.54
C SER A 90 -45.36 7.99 18.11
N GLU A 91 -45.46 9.14 17.45
CA GLU A 91 -44.35 9.81 16.73
C GLU A 91 -43.53 10.79 17.59
N SER A 92 -42.42 11.26 17.00
CA SER A 92 -41.62 12.45 17.35
C SER A 92 -40.70 12.39 18.58
N LEU A 93 -39.38 12.29 18.33
CA LEU A 93 -38.40 13.18 18.97
C LEU A 93 -37.09 13.28 18.16
N ASP A 94 -37.08 14.10 17.09
CA ASP A 94 -35.84 14.42 16.38
C ASP A 94 -35.86 15.86 15.83
N CYS A 95 -35.85 16.83 16.75
CA CYS A 95 -36.03 18.25 16.42
C CYS A 95 -35.36 19.20 17.44
N ALA A 96 -34.05 19.06 17.65
CA ALA A 96 -33.28 19.91 18.58
C ALA A 96 -31.93 20.43 18.05
N ILE A 97 -31.39 19.89 16.94
CA ILE A 97 -30.01 20.17 16.48
C ILE A 97 -29.96 20.90 15.11
N ILE A 98 -31.05 20.88 14.32
CA ILE A 98 -31.06 21.38 12.93
C ILE A 98 -31.35 22.90 12.81
N VAL A 99 -31.51 23.62 13.93
CA VAL A 99 -31.78 25.07 13.93
C VAL A 99 -30.49 25.92 13.83
N CYS A 100 -29.37 25.46 14.38
CA CYS A 100 -28.11 26.23 14.39
C CYS A 100 -27.32 26.16 13.07
N ALA A 101 -27.73 25.34 12.10
CA ALA A 101 -26.99 25.09 10.86
C ALA A 101 -27.36 26.01 9.69
N ILE A 102 -28.57 26.61 9.70
CA ILE A 102 -29.13 27.29 8.52
C ILE A 102 -29.02 28.83 8.59
N MET A 103 -28.89 29.43 9.79
CA MET A 103 -28.58 30.86 9.95
C MET A 103 -27.11 31.22 9.67
N ARG A 104 -26.52 30.69 8.59
CA ARG A 104 -25.14 31.01 8.15
C ARG A 104 -24.94 31.19 6.63
N GLN A 105 -26.03 31.35 5.87
CA GLN A 105 -25.97 31.77 4.45
C GLN A 105 -27.02 32.86 4.12
N TYR A 106 -27.01 33.99 4.82
CA TYR A 106 -27.82 35.17 4.45
C TYR A 106 -27.25 36.52 4.92
N VAL A 107 -25.95 36.78 4.67
CA VAL A 107 -25.41 38.16 4.68
C VAL A 107 -24.44 38.34 3.51
N HIS A 108 -24.89 39.07 2.49
CA HIS A 108 -24.06 39.83 1.55
C HIS A 108 -24.88 41.06 1.15
N HIS A 109 -24.24 42.23 1.11
CA HIS A 109 -24.86 43.54 1.35
C HIS A 109 -25.41 43.66 2.80
N VAL A 110 -25.31 44.80 3.48
CA VAL A 110 -25.01 46.17 3.03
C VAL A 110 -23.82 46.77 3.79
N ASP A 111 -22.91 47.45 3.09
CA ASP A 111 -21.97 48.41 3.68
C ASP A 111 -22.68 49.75 3.94
N ALA A 112 -22.76 50.19 5.20
CA ALA A 112 -22.75 51.61 5.62
C ALA A 112 -22.94 51.76 7.15
N VAL A 113 -22.64 52.96 7.66
CA VAL A 113 -22.95 53.48 9.01
C VAL A 113 -22.14 52.92 10.19
N ARG A 114 -21.01 53.61 10.46
CA ARG A 114 -20.65 54.24 11.75
C ARG A 114 -20.98 53.45 13.04
N SER A 115 -20.00 52.87 13.73
CA SER A 115 -19.04 53.53 14.66
C SER A 115 -19.67 54.03 15.97
N LEU A 116 -18.97 53.82 17.11
CA LEU A 116 -19.47 53.79 18.50
C LEU A 116 -20.09 52.42 18.83
N GLN A 117 -19.86 51.78 19.98
CA GLN A 117 -19.09 52.11 21.19
C GLN A 117 -18.40 50.83 21.74
N GLY A 118 -17.37 50.97 22.58
CA GLY A 118 -16.79 49.84 23.33
C GLY A 118 -17.24 49.82 24.79
N GLY A 119 -17.13 48.66 25.47
CA GLY A 119 -17.20 48.60 26.94
C GLY A 119 -17.91 47.39 27.57
N ASN A 120 -17.10 46.40 27.96
CA ASN A 120 -17.09 45.74 29.28
C ASN A 120 -18.20 44.76 29.79
N CYS A 121 -17.69 43.81 30.59
CA CYS A 121 -18.27 43.21 31.81
C CYS A 121 -19.37 42.11 31.77
N SER A 122 -18.92 40.86 31.64
CA SER A 122 -18.78 39.88 32.76
C SER A 122 -19.97 39.42 33.65
N VAL A 123 -20.07 38.07 33.76
CA VAL A 123 -20.16 37.26 35.01
C VAL A 123 -21.53 36.81 35.60
N LEU A 124 -21.79 35.50 35.38
CA LEU A 124 -22.30 34.42 36.27
C LEU A 124 -23.67 34.44 36.99
N ARG A 125 -24.32 33.24 36.95
CA ARG A 125 -25.07 32.49 38.00
C ARG A 125 -25.98 33.29 38.98
N GLY A 126 -27.29 33.07 39.12
CA GLY A 126 -28.19 32.03 38.58
C GLY A 126 -28.50 30.90 39.57
N ASN A 127 -29.79 30.63 39.85
CA ASN A 127 -30.24 29.39 40.53
C ASN A 127 -31.77 29.14 40.44
N MET A 128 -32.15 27.85 40.58
CA MET A 128 -33.46 27.28 40.96
C MET A 128 -34.77 27.61 40.18
N VAL A 129 -35.15 26.66 39.31
CA VAL A 129 -36.28 25.71 39.53
C VAL A 129 -37.61 26.29 40.08
N LYS A 130 -38.64 26.42 39.21
CA LYS A 130 -39.78 25.46 39.17
C LYS A 130 -40.71 25.60 37.96
N ILE A 131 -41.40 24.49 37.69
CA ILE A 131 -42.34 24.23 36.58
C ILE A 131 -43.56 25.16 36.63
N PHE A 132 -44.00 25.65 35.47
CA PHE A 132 -45.42 25.71 35.12
C PHE A 132 -45.61 25.43 33.62
N VAL A 133 -46.62 24.63 33.28
CA VAL A 133 -47.01 24.35 31.89
C VAL A 133 -48.02 25.42 31.45
N GLY A 134 -47.76 26.08 30.33
CA GLY A 134 -48.67 27.07 29.74
C GLY A 134 -48.29 27.40 28.30
N ASP A 135 -49.25 27.35 27.38
CA ASP A 135 -49.06 27.58 25.94
C ASP A 135 -49.47 29.01 25.53
N PRO A 136 -48.51 29.81 25.02
CA PRO A 136 -48.85 30.89 24.11
C PRO A 136 -48.08 30.86 22.78
N VAL A 137 -47.05 30.01 22.63
CA VAL A 137 -46.14 30.06 21.45
C VAL A 137 -46.74 29.36 20.23
N LYS A 138 -47.55 28.30 20.40
CA LYS A 138 -48.27 27.71 19.26
C LYS A 138 -49.28 28.68 18.66
N ARG A 139 -49.91 29.54 19.47
CA ARG A 139 -50.88 30.53 18.99
C ARG A 139 -50.23 31.60 18.09
N VAL A 140 -49.06 32.13 18.45
CA VAL A 140 -48.36 33.14 17.64
C VAL A 140 -47.87 32.55 16.31
N LEU A 141 -47.29 31.35 16.33
CA LEU A 141 -46.87 30.65 15.09
C LEU A 141 -48.07 30.26 14.21
N SER A 142 -49.20 29.86 14.80
CA SER A 142 -50.41 29.59 14.01
C SER A 142 -51.00 30.85 13.36
N PHE A 143 -50.85 32.02 13.97
CA PHE A 143 -51.36 33.28 13.41
C PHE A 143 -50.50 33.75 12.23
N LEU A 144 -49.17 33.74 12.39
CA LEU A 144 -48.25 34.12 11.30
C LEU A 144 -48.25 33.11 10.15
N MET A 145 -48.43 31.81 10.43
CA MET A 145 -48.70 30.83 9.38
C MET A 145 -50.06 31.06 8.72
N ALA A 146 -51.12 31.40 9.46
CA ALA A 146 -52.43 31.67 8.88
C ALA A 146 -52.42 32.88 7.93
N GLU A 147 -51.77 34.00 8.29
CA GLU A 147 -51.68 35.17 7.40
C GLU A 147 -50.78 34.89 6.18
N THR A 148 -49.66 34.16 6.35
CA THR A 148 -48.78 33.82 5.23
C THR A 148 -49.43 32.81 4.28
N ILE A 149 -50.19 31.84 4.81
CA ILE A 149 -50.98 30.87 4.02
C ILE A 149 -52.22 31.53 3.41
N ALA A 150 -52.81 32.55 4.04
CA ALA A 150 -53.86 33.36 3.42
C ALA A 150 -53.32 34.22 2.27
N ALA A 151 -52.14 34.81 2.42
CA ALA A 151 -51.48 35.56 1.34
C ALA A 151 -51.05 34.65 0.17
N LEU A 152 -50.46 33.49 0.46
CA LEU A 152 -50.13 32.49 -0.57
C LEU A 152 -51.38 31.82 -1.16
N GLY A 153 -52.43 31.62 -0.38
CA GLY A 153 -53.73 31.12 -0.84
C GLY A 153 -54.47 32.12 -1.72
N ALA A 154 -54.34 33.42 -1.44
CA ALA A 154 -54.81 34.49 -2.32
C ALA A 154 -53.98 34.57 -3.60
N ALA A 155 -52.65 34.52 -3.52
CA ALA A 155 -51.77 34.55 -4.69
C ALA A 155 -51.94 33.30 -5.59
N ALA A 156 -52.03 32.11 -5.00
CA ALA A 156 -52.31 30.86 -5.70
C ALA A 156 -53.75 30.83 -6.22
N GLY A 157 -54.74 31.29 -5.45
CA GLY A 157 -56.14 31.40 -5.88
C GLY A 157 -56.30 32.37 -7.06
N VAL A 158 -55.59 33.51 -7.06
CA VAL A 158 -55.55 34.45 -8.18
C VAL A 158 -54.81 33.85 -9.38
N MET A 159 -53.65 33.21 -9.20
CA MET A 159 -52.94 32.55 -10.32
C MET A 159 -53.71 31.34 -10.89
N GLN A 160 -54.48 30.62 -10.06
CA GLN A 160 -55.32 29.51 -10.48
C GLN A 160 -56.61 29.99 -11.15
N ALA A 161 -57.19 31.11 -10.69
CA ALA A 161 -58.26 31.80 -11.42
C ALA A 161 -57.78 32.35 -12.77
N VAL A 162 -56.60 32.96 -12.83
CA VAL A 162 -55.99 33.45 -14.08
C VAL A 162 -55.61 32.31 -15.03
N SER A 163 -55.15 31.16 -14.51
CA SER A 163 -54.84 29.99 -15.36
C SER A 163 -56.09 29.26 -15.86
N GLN A 164 -57.20 29.26 -15.10
CA GLN A 164 -58.49 28.71 -15.55
C GLN A 164 -59.28 29.69 -16.42
N ALA A 165 -59.05 31.00 -16.31
CA ALA A 165 -59.63 32.02 -17.20
C ALA A 165 -59.03 32.06 -18.61
N LYS A 166 -58.02 31.24 -18.92
CA LYS A 166 -57.22 31.33 -20.16
C LYS A 166 -58.02 31.39 -21.49
N PRO A 167 -59.14 30.68 -21.70
CA PRO A 167 -59.95 30.86 -22.91
C PRO A 167 -60.68 32.21 -22.97
N VAL A 168 -61.15 32.69 -21.81
CA VAL A 168 -62.29 33.61 -21.71
C VAL A 168 -61.95 35.05 -22.09
N PHE A 169 -60.70 35.49 -21.91
CA PHE A 169 -60.32 36.88 -22.18
C PHE A 169 -59.84 37.14 -23.62
N TRP A 170 -59.23 36.14 -24.27
CA TRP A 170 -58.62 36.33 -25.59
C TRP A 170 -59.47 35.81 -26.76
N ASP A 171 -60.40 34.85 -26.55
CA ASP A 171 -61.40 34.52 -27.59
C ASP A 171 -62.27 35.75 -27.99
N PRO A 172 -62.72 36.63 -27.07
CA PRO A 172 -63.38 37.88 -27.43
C PRO A 172 -62.52 38.85 -28.28
N LEU A 173 -61.20 38.83 -28.12
CA LEU A 173 -60.28 39.67 -28.90
C LEU A 173 -59.90 39.03 -30.23
N MET A 174 -59.69 37.72 -30.26
CA MET A 174 -59.55 36.91 -31.48
C MET A 174 -60.80 37.01 -32.34
N THR A 175 -62.00 36.92 -31.77
CA THR A 175 -63.26 37.12 -32.53
C THR A 175 -63.38 38.55 -33.03
N LYS A 176 -63.06 39.59 -32.24
CA LYS A 176 -62.98 40.98 -32.74
C LYS A 176 -62.01 41.14 -33.91
N VAL A 177 -60.77 40.68 -33.78
CA VAL A 177 -59.75 40.76 -34.87
C VAL A 177 -60.17 39.94 -36.09
N ASN A 178 -60.83 38.79 -35.92
CA ASN A 178 -61.36 38.00 -37.04
C ASN A 178 -62.54 38.68 -37.74
N HIS A 179 -63.45 39.35 -37.02
CA HIS A 179 -64.63 40.00 -37.61
C HIS A 179 -64.42 41.46 -38.01
N SER A 180 -63.34 42.12 -37.56
CA SER A 180 -63.08 43.51 -37.94
C SER A 180 -62.75 43.64 -39.43
N GLU A 181 -63.34 44.66 -40.05
CA GLU A 181 -63.00 45.15 -41.38
C GLU A 181 -61.97 46.29 -41.34
N ASN A 182 -61.68 46.86 -40.16
CA ASN A 182 -60.78 47.98 -40.01
C ASN A 182 -59.32 47.51 -39.89
N VAL A 183 -58.52 47.78 -40.93
CA VAL A 183 -57.09 47.41 -40.95
C VAL A 183 -56.27 48.20 -39.93
N GLU A 184 -56.70 49.41 -39.54
CA GLU A 184 -56.00 50.24 -38.54
C GLU A 184 -56.22 49.69 -37.12
N GLU A 185 -57.41 49.17 -36.84
CA GLU A 185 -57.73 48.45 -35.59
C GLU A 185 -56.98 47.10 -35.51
N ILE A 186 -56.94 46.34 -36.60
CA ILE A 186 -56.16 45.09 -36.68
C ILE A 186 -54.66 45.38 -36.53
N HIS A 187 -54.15 46.49 -37.07
CA HIS A 187 -52.76 46.91 -36.88
C HIS A 187 -52.46 47.27 -35.42
N TYR A 188 -53.36 47.99 -34.75
CA TYR A 188 -53.25 48.28 -33.31
C TYR A 188 -53.14 46.98 -32.50
N TYR A 189 -54.09 46.05 -32.66
CA TYR A 189 -54.09 44.78 -31.94
C TYR A 189 -52.87 43.89 -32.26
N LEU A 190 -52.33 43.95 -33.49
CA LEU A 190 -51.10 43.23 -33.84
C LEU A 190 -49.87 43.80 -33.10
N ASN A 191 -49.72 45.12 -33.03
CA ASN A 191 -48.62 45.75 -32.29
C ASN A 191 -48.73 45.44 -30.79
N ASP A 192 -49.93 45.53 -30.22
CA ASP A 192 -50.19 45.21 -28.81
C ASP A 192 -49.87 43.75 -28.49
N ALA A 193 -50.30 42.80 -29.32
CA ALA A 193 -49.97 41.39 -29.16
C ALA A 193 -48.45 41.11 -29.25
N VAL A 194 -47.72 41.82 -30.12
CA VAL A 194 -46.24 41.70 -30.20
C VAL A 194 -45.58 42.32 -28.98
N ASN A 195 -45.98 43.51 -28.53
CA ASN A 195 -45.44 44.12 -27.31
C ASN A 195 -45.62 43.21 -26.08
N ASN A 196 -46.76 42.51 -25.98
CA ASN A 196 -47.05 41.52 -24.95
C ASN A 196 -46.29 40.18 -25.12
N LEU A 197 -45.75 39.89 -26.30
CA LEU A 197 -44.86 38.74 -26.54
C LEU A 197 -43.40 39.10 -26.23
N VAL A 198 -42.96 40.30 -26.64
CA VAL A 198 -41.65 40.87 -26.35
C VAL A 198 -41.44 40.99 -24.83
N SER A 199 -42.43 41.45 -24.06
CA SER A 199 -42.29 41.54 -22.61
C SER A 199 -42.11 40.17 -21.93
N VAL A 200 -42.86 39.15 -22.34
CA VAL A 200 -42.71 37.76 -21.84
C VAL A 200 -41.33 37.20 -22.20
N LYS A 201 -40.83 37.46 -23.41
CA LYS A 201 -39.47 37.11 -23.83
C LYS A 201 -38.41 37.80 -22.96
N THR A 202 -38.53 39.11 -22.76
CA THR A 202 -37.62 39.90 -21.90
C THR A 202 -37.62 39.41 -20.46
N ASP A 203 -38.76 39.00 -19.90
CA ASP A 203 -38.86 38.39 -18.56
C ASP A 203 -38.09 37.05 -18.51
N PHE A 204 -38.22 36.22 -19.56
CA PHE A 204 -37.51 34.92 -19.63
C PHE A 204 -36.00 35.09 -19.83
N GLU A 205 -35.58 36.05 -20.66
CA GLU A 205 -34.18 36.44 -20.85
C GLU A 205 -33.57 36.94 -19.52
N ASN A 206 -34.30 37.78 -18.79
CA ASN A 206 -33.94 38.22 -17.44
C ASN A 206 -33.80 37.05 -16.46
N GLU A 207 -34.69 36.06 -16.48
CA GLU A 207 -34.58 34.88 -15.59
C GLU A 207 -33.33 34.04 -15.92
N VAL A 208 -33.01 33.90 -17.21
CA VAL A 208 -31.83 33.17 -17.68
C VAL A 208 -30.53 33.87 -17.27
N GLU A 209 -30.42 35.19 -17.47
CA GLU A 209 -29.21 35.95 -17.07
C GLU A 209 -28.97 35.95 -15.55
N ARG A 210 -30.06 36.01 -14.76
CA ARG A 210 -29.97 35.95 -13.29
C ARG A 210 -29.49 34.59 -12.79
N ASN A 211 -29.74 33.49 -13.51
CA ASN A 211 -29.50 32.13 -13.03
C ASN A 211 -28.18 31.50 -13.51
N LYS A 212 -27.06 31.92 -12.90
CA LYS A 212 -25.72 31.39 -13.19
C LYS A 212 -25.50 29.90 -12.87
N MET A 213 -26.40 29.24 -12.14
CA MET A 213 -26.26 27.84 -11.70
C MET A 213 -26.96 26.83 -12.62
N LYS A 214 -27.99 27.25 -13.36
CA LYS A 214 -28.72 26.43 -14.32
C LYS A 214 -28.24 26.73 -15.76
N LYS A 215 -28.90 26.13 -16.75
CA LYS A 215 -28.77 26.51 -18.17
C LYS A 215 -30.18 26.67 -18.80
N PRO A 216 -30.34 27.50 -19.83
CA PRO A 216 -31.56 27.54 -20.62
C PRO A 216 -31.90 26.15 -21.18
N SER A 217 -33.19 25.85 -21.31
CA SER A 217 -33.69 24.63 -21.93
C SER A 217 -33.81 24.78 -23.44
N GLU A 218 -33.68 23.66 -24.17
CA GLU A 218 -33.77 23.65 -25.64
C GLU A 218 -35.13 24.18 -26.13
N ALA A 219 -36.20 23.90 -25.38
CA ALA A 219 -37.54 24.40 -25.65
C ALA A 219 -37.63 25.94 -25.55
N TYR A 220 -36.93 26.55 -24.58
CA TYR A 220 -36.82 28.00 -24.48
C TYR A 220 -35.95 28.60 -25.60
N LEU A 221 -34.83 27.96 -25.95
CA LEU A 221 -33.96 28.44 -27.04
C LEU A 221 -34.69 28.44 -28.39
N GLU A 222 -35.37 27.34 -28.74
CA GLU A 222 -36.17 27.26 -29.96
C GLU A 222 -37.45 28.11 -29.92
N TRP A 223 -38.01 28.39 -28.73
CA TRP A 223 -39.08 29.37 -28.59
C TRP A 223 -38.58 30.79 -28.85
N ASN A 224 -37.52 31.24 -28.18
CA ASN A 224 -36.98 32.59 -28.35
C ASN A 224 -36.54 32.83 -29.82
N ARG A 225 -35.88 31.84 -30.45
CA ARG A 225 -35.52 31.88 -31.87
C ARG A 225 -36.74 32.06 -32.80
N ARG A 226 -37.91 31.51 -32.44
CA ARG A 226 -39.17 31.69 -33.18
C ARG A 226 -39.85 33.02 -32.87
N VAL A 227 -39.67 33.57 -31.67
CA VAL A 227 -40.13 34.92 -31.29
C VAL A 227 -39.34 35.99 -32.03
N MET A 228 -38.00 35.96 -31.98
CA MET A 228 -37.11 36.83 -32.77
C MET A 228 -37.55 36.91 -34.24
N LYS A 229 -37.81 35.76 -34.87
CA LYS A 229 -38.25 35.71 -36.25
C LYS A 229 -39.64 36.33 -36.47
N ILE A 230 -40.58 36.21 -35.51
CA ILE A 230 -41.92 36.81 -35.69
C ILE A 230 -41.93 38.31 -35.42
N GLU A 231 -41.02 38.82 -34.60
CA GLU A 231 -40.75 40.26 -34.44
C GLU A 231 -40.33 40.85 -35.81
N GLU A 232 -39.29 40.28 -36.45
CA GLU A 232 -38.84 40.66 -37.80
C GLU A 232 -39.97 40.60 -38.86
N GLU A 233 -40.71 39.48 -38.91
CA GLU A 233 -41.81 39.32 -39.87
C GLU A 233 -42.98 40.31 -39.63
N VAL A 234 -43.20 40.76 -38.38
CA VAL A 234 -44.20 41.80 -38.08
C VAL A 234 -43.68 43.18 -38.43
N GLU A 235 -42.43 43.51 -38.10
CA GLU A 235 -41.82 44.79 -38.46
C GLU A 235 -41.83 45.01 -39.98
N GLU A 236 -41.48 43.99 -40.77
CA GLU A 236 -41.52 44.08 -42.23
C GLU A 236 -42.97 44.26 -42.75
N LEU A 237 -43.93 43.54 -42.18
CA LEU A 237 -45.36 43.67 -42.54
C LEU A 237 -45.92 45.07 -42.19
N VAL A 238 -45.53 45.62 -41.04
CA VAL A 238 -45.92 46.95 -40.56
C VAL A 238 -45.25 48.06 -41.37
N ALA A 239 -43.96 47.94 -41.66
CA ALA A 239 -43.23 48.89 -42.50
C ALA A 239 -43.78 48.90 -43.93
N ASN A 240 -44.12 47.74 -44.49
CA ASN A 240 -44.77 47.65 -45.80
C ASN A 240 -46.19 48.23 -45.82
N TYR A 241 -46.95 48.11 -44.73
CA TYR A 241 -48.27 48.73 -44.59
C TYR A 241 -48.21 50.27 -44.46
N LYS A 242 -47.19 50.81 -43.78
CA LYS A 242 -47.03 52.26 -43.52
C LYS A 242 -46.45 53.06 -44.71
N LYS A 243 -46.06 52.42 -45.83
CA LYS A 243 -45.50 53.10 -47.01
C LYS A 243 -46.57 53.96 -47.73
N PRO A 244 -46.33 55.27 -47.97
CA PRO A 244 -47.29 56.13 -48.65
C PRO A 244 -47.41 55.75 -50.14
N SER A 245 -48.65 55.71 -50.64
CA SER A 245 -48.97 55.07 -51.93
C SER A 245 -48.50 55.89 -53.14
N LYS A 246 -47.43 55.44 -53.80
CA LYS A 246 -47.03 55.87 -55.15
C LYS A 246 -47.16 54.72 -56.15
N ARG A 247 -48.35 54.63 -56.74
CA ARG A 247 -48.78 53.95 -57.99
C ARG A 247 -48.08 52.65 -58.46
N PHE A 248 -48.95 51.64 -58.63
CA PHE A 248 -48.82 50.41 -59.42
C PHE A 248 -48.00 49.24 -58.82
N SER A 249 -48.61 48.05 -58.89
CA SER A 249 -48.11 46.74 -58.43
C SER A 249 -47.84 46.55 -56.93
N PHE A 250 -48.78 46.96 -56.08
CA PHE A 250 -48.90 46.45 -54.69
C PHE A 250 -50.31 45.92 -54.43
N PRO A 251 -50.48 44.92 -53.54
CA PRO A 251 -51.78 44.30 -53.28
C PRO A 251 -52.76 45.29 -52.64
N SER A 252 -54.05 45.04 -52.88
CA SER A 252 -55.17 45.73 -52.22
C SER A 252 -54.98 45.83 -50.70
N ARG A 253 -55.58 46.86 -50.06
CA ARG A 253 -55.70 46.95 -48.59
C ARG A 253 -56.29 45.67 -47.97
N SER A 254 -57.17 44.95 -48.68
CA SER A 254 -57.69 43.64 -48.25
C SER A 254 -56.62 42.54 -48.16
N GLY A 255 -55.53 42.62 -48.94
CA GLY A 255 -54.41 41.69 -48.87
C GLY A 255 -53.51 41.90 -47.65
N PHE A 256 -53.43 43.13 -47.12
CA PHE A 256 -52.76 43.41 -45.85
C PHE A 256 -53.60 42.97 -44.65
N LYS A 257 -54.92 43.22 -44.69
CA LYS A 257 -55.90 42.78 -43.68
C LYS A 257 -55.72 41.30 -43.32
N GLU A 258 -55.81 40.39 -44.30
CA GLU A 258 -55.71 38.96 -44.04
C GLU A 258 -54.30 38.49 -43.66
N LYS A 259 -53.25 39.15 -44.16
CA LYS A 259 -51.88 38.92 -43.68
C LYS A 259 -51.72 39.29 -42.20
N MET A 260 -52.24 40.44 -41.77
CA MET A 260 -52.20 40.88 -40.37
C MET A 260 -53.05 39.98 -39.46
N LYS A 261 -54.26 39.59 -39.87
CA LYS A 261 -55.07 38.59 -39.13
C LYS A 261 -54.35 37.24 -38.98
N LYS A 262 -53.67 36.76 -40.03
CA LYS A 262 -52.86 35.54 -39.97
C LYS A 262 -51.63 35.71 -39.06
N MET A 263 -51.02 36.90 -39.04
CA MET A 263 -49.86 37.18 -38.19
C MET A 263 -50.25 37.28 -36.71
N TYR A 264 -51.35 37.97 -36.38
CA TYR A 264 -51.90 38.08 -35.02
C TYR A 264 -52.10 36.70 -34.38
N LYS A 265 -52.70 35.76 -35.13
CA LYS A 265 -52.86 34.36 -34.68
C LYS A 265 -51.53 33.67 -34.37
N ARG A 266 -50.49 33.88 -35.17
CA ARG A 266 -49.16 33.30 -34.91
C ARG A 266 -48.47 33.91 -33.69
N VAL A 267 -48.63 35.21 -33.47
CA VAL A 267 -48.08 35.93 -32.31
C VAL A 267 -48.75 35.46 -31.01
N ILE A 268 -50.09 35.36 -31.00
CA ILE A 268 -50.84 34.83 -29.86
C ILE A 268 -50.46 33.37 -29.57
N ASN A 269 -50.42 32.50 -30.59
CA ASN A 269 -49.98 31.11 -30.40
C ASN A 269 -48.57 31.01 -29.78
N LEU A 270 -47.60 31.81 -30.25
CA LEU A 270 -46.24 31.82 -29.66
C LEU A 270 -46.24 32.34 -28.21
N ARG A 271 -47.09 33.30 -27.86
CA ARG A 271 -47.26 33.77 -26.48
C ARG A 271 -47.82 32.66 -25.58
N ASP A 272 -48.82 31.93 -26.05
CA ASP A 272 -49.44 30.83 -25.31
C ASP A 272 -48.52 29.61 -25.20
N GLU A 273 -47.62 29.37 -26.17
CA GLU A 273 -46.48 28.44 -26.02
C GLU A 273 -45.50 28.92 -24.94
N GLY A 274 -45.22 30.22 -24.87
CA GLY A 274 -44.35 30.83 -23.86
C GLY A 274 -44.84 30.56 -22.43
N GLU A 275 -46.12 30.80 -22.16
CA GLU A 275 -46.76 30.50 -20.88
C GLU A 275 -46.83 29.00 -20.54
N GLN A 276 -46.62 28.10 -21.52
CA GLN A 276 -46.52 26.64 -21.27
C GLN A 276 -45.09 26.18 -20.93
N ILE A 277 -44.07 26.89 -21.41
CA ILE A 277 -42.65 26.59 -21.11
C ILE A 277 -42.10 27.36 -19.90
N ARG A 278 -42.86 28.30 -19.34
CA ARG A 278 -42.46 29.20 -18.24
C ARG A 278 -41.80 28.49 -17.04
N GLU A 279 -42.38 27.42 -16.53
CA GLU A 279 -41.81 26.63 -15.42
C GLU A 279 -40.59 25.76 -15.82
N LYS A 280 -40.21 25.77 -17.10
CA LYS A 280 -39.23 24.87 -17.74
C LYS A 280 -38.16 25.64 -18.53
N ILE A 281 -38.06 26.96 -18.36
CA ILE A 281 -37.03 27.81 -18.99
C ILE A 281 -35.62 27.32 -18.59
N LEU A 282 -35.44 26.91 -17.33
CA LEU A 282 -34.14 26.58 -16.76
C LEU A 282 -34.04 25.12 -16.29
N VAL A 283 -33.08 24.38 -16.87
CA VAL A 283 -32.72 23.02 -16.46
C VAL A 283 -31.42 23.00 -15.67
N ASN A 284 -31.27 22.00 -14.79
CA ASN A 284 -30.01 21.79 -14.07
C ASN A 284 -28.87 21.53 -15.07
N ARG A 285 -27.67 22.01 -14.73
CA ARG A 285 -26.44 21.59 -15.42
C ARG A 285 -26.15 20.13 -15.06
N PRO A 286 -25.54 19.33 -15.95
CA PRO A 286 -25.00 18.04 -15.55
C PRO A 286 -23.92 18.23 -14.48
N PRO A 287 -23.67 17.25 -13.58
CA PRO A 287 -22.56 17.32 -12.64
C PRO A 287 -21.23 17.48 -13.39
N GLU A 288 -20.35 18.35 -12.89
CA GLU A 288 -19.00 18.51 -13.45
C GLU A 288 -18.21 17.21 -13.31
N THR A 289 -17.40 16.86 -14.32
CA THR A 289 -16.60 15.63 -14.35
C THR A 289 -15.60 15.57 -13.20
N VAL A 290 -14.90 16.68 -12.93
CA VAL A 290 -13.98 16.87 -11.80
C VAL A 290 -14.48 18.06 -10.99
N VAL A 291 -14.51 17.93 -9.67
CA VAL A 291 -14.65 19.08 -8.75
C VAL A 291 -13.24 19.45 -8.30
N ASN A 292 -12.75 20.62 -8.73
CA ASN A 292 -11.39 21.06 -8.39
C ASN A 292 -11.26 21.38 -6.90
N MET A 293 -10.28 20.75 -6.24
CA MET A 293 -9.99 20.92 -4.82
C MET A 293 -8.77 21.82 -4.61
N ARG A 294 -8.56 22.33 -3.39
CA ARG A 294 -7.30 23.03 -3.05
C ARG A 294 -6.18 22.01 -2.87
N ALA A 295 -5.31 21.88 -3.86
CA ALA A 295 -4.16 21.00 -3.84
C ALA A 295 -2.84 21.82 -3.73
N PRO A 296 -1.92 21.48 -2.82
CA PRO A 296 -0.55 21.99 -2.85
C PRO A 296 0.18 21.54 -4.13
N ASP A 297 0.95 22.42 -4.77
CA ASP A 297 1.75 22.05 -5.95
C ASP A 297 2.92 21.12 -5.57
N ILE A 298 2.93 19.93 -6.17
CA ILE A 298 3.97 18.91 -5.95
C ILE A 298 4.96 18.78 -7.11
N LYS A 299 4.81 19.52 -8.23
CA LYS A 299 5.71 19.43 -9.41
C LYS A 299 7.19 19.64 -9.09
N LYS A 300 7.46 20.40 -8.02
CA LYS A 300 8.79 20.74 -7.53
C LYS A 300 9.43 19.69 -6.60
N PHE A 301 8.72 18.60 -6.28
CA PHE A 301 9.17 17.48 -5.45
C PHE A 301 9.06 16.18 -6.28
N GLU A 302 10.18 15.75 -6.88
CA GLU A 302 10.22 14.56 -7.76
C GLU A 302 9.62 13.32 -7.09
N THR A 303 9.87 13.11 -5.79
CA THR A 303 9.37 11.95 -5.04
C THR A 303 7.85 11.85 -5.10
N LEU A 304 7.13 12.97 -4.89
CA LEU A 304 5.66 13.00 -4.93
C LEU A 304 5.13 13.03 -6.36
N GLN A 305 5.78 13.78 -7.25
CA GLN A 305 5.42 13.90 -8.67
C GLN A 305 5.53 12.56 -9.41
N LYS A 306 6.57 11.77 -9.13
CA LYS A 306 6.82 10.43 -9.68
C LYS A 306 5.77 9.42 -9.23
N SER A 307 5.29 9.51 -7.98
CA SER A 307 4.12 8.73 -7.54
C SER A 307 2.84 9.12 -8.30
N LEU A 308 2.59 10.42 -8.50
CA LEU A 308 1.46 10.91 -9.30
C LEU A 308 1.52 10.39 -10.75
N GLU A 309 2.67 10.48 -11.40
CA GLU A 309 2.88 10.02 -12.78
C GLU A 309 2.72 8.50 -12.94
N GLN A 310 3.17 7.72 -11.95
CA GLN A 310 2.91 6.28 -11.90
C GLN A 310 1.39 5.99 -11.85
N ILE A 311 0.63 6.69 -11.00
CA ILE A 311 -0.84 6.53 -10.94
C ILE A 311 -1.47 6.91 -12.29
N LEU A 312 -1.12 8.07 -12.85
CA LEU A 312 -1.65 8.55 -14.14
C LEU A 312 -1.37 7.57 -15.29
N ASN A 313 -0.22 6.89 -15.28
CA ASN A 313 0.11 5.88 -16.29
C ASN A 313 -0.62 4.55 -16.06
N LEU A 314 -0.91 4.17 -14.81
CA LEU A 314 -1.76 3.01 -14.48
C LEU A 314 -3.24 3.26 -14.86
N LEU A 315 -3.76 4.47 -14.65
CA LEU A 315 -5.15 4.83 -15.00
C LEU A 315 -5.43 4.72 -16.50
N LYS A 316 -4.44 5.02 -17.35
CA LYS A 316 -4.51 4.86 -18.83
C LYS A 316 -4.70 3.39 -19.27
N GLY A 317 -4.28 2.42 -18.47
CA GLY A 317 -4.29 1.00 -18.83
C GLY A 317 -5.56 0.28 -18.37
N ASN A 318 -6.26 -0.41 -19.27
CA ASN A 318 -7.49 -1.14 -18.92
C ASN A 318 -7.28 -2.26 -17.87
N LYS A 319 -6.10 -2.90 -17.84
CA LYS A 319 -5.82 -4.10 -17.01
C LYS A 319 -5.90 -3.88 -15.49
N VAL A 320 -5.58 -2.68 -14.99
CA VAL A 320 -5.57 -2.38 -13.54
C VAL A 320 -6.88 -1.68 -13.16
N LYS A 321 -7.71 -2.28 -12.30
CA LYS A 321 -8.96 -1.67 -11.81
C LYS A 321 -8.80 -0.93 -10.47
N GLY A 322 -8.01 -1.47 -9.53
CA GLY A 322 -7.76 -0.86 -8.21
C GLY A 322 -6.28 -0.57 -7.96
N ILE A 323 -5.98 0.62 -7.43
CA ILE A 323 -4.62 1.09 -7.08
C ILE A 323 -4.59 1.49 -5.60
N ARG A 324 -3.59 1.02 -4.83
CA ARG A 324 -3.37 1.41 -3.42
C ARG A 324 -2.18 2.37 -3.32
N ILE A 325 -2.40 3.53 -2.71
CA ILE A 325 -1.35 4.45 -2.27
C ILE A 325 -1.14 4.24 -0.77
N HIS A 326 0.04 3.76 -0.37
CA HIS A 326 0.34 3.48 1.05
C HIS A 326 1.67 4.09 1.50
N GLY A 327 1.90 4.14 2.81
CA GLY A 327 3.04 4.78 3.46
C GLY A 327 2.65 5.42 4.81
N PRO A 328 3.61 5.98 5.55
CA PRO A 328 3.40 6.48 6.91
C PRO A 328 2.45 7.69 7.02
N LEU A 329 2.13 8.08 8.26
CA LEU A 329 1.30 9.26 8.55
C LEU A 329 2.02 10.56 8.15
N GLY A 330 1.32 11.49 7.48
CA GLY A 330 1.91 12.78 7.08
C GLY A 330 2.79 12.77 5.82
N ILE A 331 2.98 11.61 5.18
CA ILE A 331 3.87 11.42 4.02
C ILE A 331 3.36 12.01 2.69
N GLY A 332 2.17 12.63 2.67
CA GLY A 332 1.61 13.29 1.48
C GLY A 332 0.69 12.44 0.59
N LYS A 333 0.22 11.26 1.03
CA LYS A 333 -0.71 10.40 0.25
C LYS A 333 -1.94 11.16 -0.27
N THR A 334 -2.64 11.88 0.62
CA THR A 334 -3.79 12.71 0.28
C THR A 334 -3.40 13.87 -0.63
N THR A 335 -2.21 14.46 -0.48
CA THR A 335 -1.65 15.50 -1.36
C THR A 335 -1.47 14.99 -2.80
N ILE A 336 -0.95 13.77 -2.97
CA ILE A 336 -0.84 13.11 -4.28
C ILE A 336 -2.24 12.89 -4.87
N MET A 337 -3.19 12.40 -4.08
CA MET A 337 -4.56 12.14 -4.57
C MET A 337 -5.33 13.44 -4.90
N LEU A 338 -5.12 14.53 -4.16
CA LEU A 338 -5.68 15.86 -4.46
C LEU A 338 -5.15 16.38 -5.81
N ASN A 339 -3.85 16.23 -6.08
CA ASN A 339 -3.26 16.57 -7.36
C ASN A 339 -3.78 15.66 -8.49
N LEU A 340 -3.99 14.37 -8.21
CA LEU A 340 -4.59 13.41 -9.16
C LEU A 340 -6.01 13.83 -9.56
N ASN A 341 -6.87 14.17 -8.59
CA ASN A 341 -8.23 14.65 -8.83
C ASN A 341 -8.25 15.85 -9.78
N ASN A 342 -7.39 16.84 -9.51
CA ASN A 342 -7.31 18.09 -10.28
C ASN A 342 -6.58 17.95 -11.62
N HIS A 343 -6.00 16.79 -11.95
CA HIS A 343 -5.12 16.66 -13.09
C HIS A 343 -5.90 16.63 -14.42
N GLU A 344 -5.53 17.49 -15.39
CA GLU A 344 -6.26 17.63 -16.65
C GLU A 344 -6.51 16.32 -17.41
N GLN A 345 -5.60 15.36 -17.31
CA GLN A 345 -5.75 14.06 -17.99
C GLN A 345 -6.91 13.25 -17.39
N VAL A 346 -7.20 13.38 -16.09
CA VAL A 346 -8.28 12.67 -15.40
C VAL A 346 -9.65 13.14 -15.90
N ALA A 347 -9.84 14.45 -16.07
CA ALA A 347 -11.04 15.02 -16.68
C ALA A 347 -11.26 14.62 -18.16
N LYS A 348 -10.24 14.05 -18.82
CA LYS A 348 -10.28 13.55 -20.19
C LYS A 348 -10.41 12.01 -20.26
N MET A 349 -10.40 11.30 -19.12
CA MET A 349 -10.43 9.83 -19.03
C MET A 349 -11.73 9.25 -18.48
N PHE A 350 -12.48 10.03 -17.70
CA PHE A 350 -13.65 9.59 -16.97
C PHE A 350 -14.83 10.52 -17.21
N ASP A 351 -16.04 9.99 -17.18
CA ASP A 351 -17.28 10.77 -17.24
C ASP A 351 -17.51 11.52 -15.91
N ILE A 352 -17.09 10.91 -14.79
CA ILE A 352 -17.22 11.47 -13.44
C ILE A 352 -16.15 10.97 -12.46
N VAL A 353 -15.62 11.87 -11.63
CA VAL A 353 -14.70 11.57 -10.52
C VAL A 353 -15.43 11.76 -9.19
N ILE A 354 -15.41 10.73 -8.34
CA ILE A 354 -16.07 10.69 -7.04
C ILE A 354 -14.98 10.59 -5.96
N TRP A 355 -14.88 11.61 -5.10
CA TRP A 355 -14.03 11.59 -3.92
C TRP A 355 -14.88 11.27 -2.69
N LEU A 356 -14.42 10.34 -1.84
CA LEU A 356 -15.01 10.04 -0.54
C LEU A 356 -13.91 10.06 0.52
N LYS A 357 -14.14 10.76 1.65
CA LYS A 357 -13.24 10.66 2.81
C LYS A 357 -13.75 9.51 3.69
N VAL A 358 -13.06 8.37 3.66
CA VAL A 358 -13.59 7.12 4.20
C VAL A 358 -13.58 7.09 5.72
N SER A 359 -12.69 7.82 6.40
CA SER A 359 -12.64 7.85 7.87
C SER A 359 -12.77 9.27 8.46
N LYS A 360 -13.12 9.34 9.75
CA LYS A 360 -12.95 10.57 10.53
C LYS A 360 -11.53 10.60 11.11
N GLU A 361 -11.01 11.82 11.21
CA GLU A 361 -9.73 12.07 11.85
C GLU A 361 -9.82 11.68 13.33
N GLY A 362 -9.05 10.68 13.75
CA GLY A 362 -9.15 10.08 15.09
C GLY A 362 -10.24 9.03 15.32
N SER A 363 -10.99 8.54 14.30
CA SER A 363 -11.83 7.34 14.48
C SER A 363 -11.02 6.04 14.39
N LYS A 364 -11.40 4.99 15.13
CA LYS A 364 -10.96 3.61 14.81
C LYS A 364 -11.61 3.15 13.50
N GLU A 365 -12.92 3.34 13.37
CA GLU A 365 -13.75 2.83 12.28
C GLU A 365 -13.78 3.71 11.01
N ASN A 366 -14.10 3.08 9.87
CA ASN A 366 -14.58 3.73 8.64
C ASN A 366 -15.95 4.44 8.86
N LEU A 367 -16.33 5.38 7.99
CA LEU A 367 -17.66 6.00 7.96
C LEU A 367 -18.77 4.98 7.68
N SER A 368 -19.92 5.17 8.32
CA SER A 368 -21.09 4.33 8.06
C SER A 368 -21.55 4.37 6.60
N ARG A 369 -22.10 3.24 6.12
CA ARG A 369 -22.71 3.09 4.79
C ARG A 369 -23.58 4.29 4.39
N LYS A 370 -24.41 4.79 5.31
CA LYS A 370 -25.31 5.94 5.08
C LYS A 370 -24.55 7.24 4.78
N CYS A 371 -23.44 7.50 5.47
CA CYS A 371 -22.63 8.72 5.25
C CYS A 371 -21.94 8.69 3.88
N LEU A 372 -21.31 7.57 3.53
CA LEU A 372 -20.65 7.40 2.22
C LEU A 372 -21.66 7.50 1.08
N GLN A 373 -22.84 6.90 1.24
CA GLN A 373 -23.95 7.03 0.30
C GLN A 373 -24.45 8.48 0.15
N GLN A 374 -24.51 9.26 1.25
CA GLN A 374 -24.91 10.68 1.19
C GLN A 374 -23.91 11.53 0.41
N GLU A 375 -22.60 11.33 0.59
CA GLU A 375 -21.57 12.01 -0.21
C GLU A 375 -21.71 11.69 -1.71
N ILE A 376 -21.96 10.42 -2.07
CA ILE A 376 -22.17 10.01 -3.46
C ILE A 376 -23.47 10.61 -4.03
N VAL A 377 -24.59 10.56 -3.29
CA VAL A 377 -25.87 11.14 -3.72
C VAL A 377 -25.74 12.64 -4.01
N GLN A 378 -25.01 13.38 -3.17
CA GLN A 378 -24.71 14.80 -3.40
C GLN A 378 -23.83 14.98 -4.64
N ARG A 379 -22.76 14.19 -4.78
CA ARG A 379 -21.81 14.27 -5.90
C ARG A 379 -22.44 13.97 -7.27
N LEU A 380 -23.42 13.06 -7.30
CA LEU A 380 -24.21 12.67 -8.47
C LEU A 380 -25.47 13.54 -8.67
N GLN A 381 -25.81 14.42 -7.71
CA GLN A 381 -27.04 15.23 -7.69
C GLN A 381 -28.34 14.40 -7.78
N LEU A 382 -28.36 13.22 -7.17
CA LEU A 382 -29.49 12.29 -7.24
C LEU A 382 -30.70 12.78 -6.41
N LYS A 383 -31.89 12.76 -7.02
CA LYS A 383 -33.16 13.06 -6.34
C LYS A 383 -33.66 11.87 -5.53
N MET A 384 -33.45 11.93 -4.22
CA MET A 384 -33.98 10.96 -3.26
C MET A 384 -35.37 11.36 -2.74
N ARG A 385 -36.05 10.43 -2.05
CA ARG A 385 -37.20 10.72 -1.19
C ARG A 385 -36.72 10.77 0.25
N ASP A 386 -37.34 11.60 1.09
CA ASP A 386 -36.93 11.79 2.50
C ASP A 386 -37.05 10.51 3.35
N THR A 387 -37.80 9.51 2.86
CA THR A 387 -38.01 8.20 3.49
C THR A 387 -37.16 7.06 2.90
N SER A 388 -36.30 7.31 1.89
CA SER A 388 -35.54 6.25 1.23
C SER A 388 -34.51 5.59 2.16
N ASN A 389 -34.52 4.25 2.22
CA ASN A 389 -33.57 3.45 2.98
C ASN A 389 -32.21 3.28 2.26
N ALA A 390 -31.22 2.72 2.94
CA ALA A 390 -29.85 2.58 2.42
C ALA A 390 -29.75 1.68 1.16
N ASP A 391 -30.64 0.72 1.00
CA ASP A 391 -30.65 -0.19 -0.15
C ASP A 391 -31.30 0.45 -1.38
N GLU A 392 -32.36 1.26 -1.20
CA GLU A 392 -32.88 2.14 -2.25
C GLU A 392 -31.85 3.16 -2.73
N VAL A 393 -31.02 3.69 -1.81
CA VAL A 393 -29.93 4.62 -2.15
C VAL A 393 -28.86 3.89 -2.96
N ALA A 394 -28.44 2.69 -2.51
CA ALA A 394 -27.46 1.87 -3.22
C ALA A 394 -27.90 1.55 -4.65
N GLN A 395 -29.16 1.13 -4.84
CA GLN A 395 -29.69 0.78 -6.17
C GLN A 395 -29.79 1.99 -7.11
N ARG A 396 -30.07 3.19 -6.59
CA ARG A 396 -30.02 4.43 -7.39
C ARG A 396 -28.59 4.81 -7.80
N ILE A 397 -27.63 4.73 -6.89
CA ILE A 397 -26.20 4.95 -7.21
C ILE A 397 -25.72 3.94 -8.26
N LEU A 398 -26.09 2.66 -8.08
CA LEU A 398 -25.76 1.58 -9.00
C LEU A 398 -26.30 1.84 -10.41
N THR A 399 -27.56 2.28 -10.50
CA THR A 399 -28.22 2.61 -11.77
C THR A 399 -27.55 3.82 -12.46
N GLU A 400 -27.23 4.88 -11.72
CA GLU A 400 -26.63 6.11 -12.26
C GLU A 400 -25.17 5.92 -12.72
N LEU A 401 -24.46 4.94 -12.14
CA LEU A 401 -23.06 4.62 -12.48
C LEU A 401 -22.91 3.45 -13.47
N LYS A 402 -23.96 2.66 -13.70
CA LYS A 402 -23.93 1.43 -14.49
C LYS A 402 -23.30 1.63 -15.87
N ASP A 403 -23.66 2.72 -16.55
CA ASP A 403 -23.26 2.98 -17.94
C ASP A 403 -22.19 4.10 -18.03
N LYS A 404 -21.47 4.39 -16.93
CA LYS A 404 -20.45 5.45 -16.84
C LYS A 404 -19.05 4.93 -16.50
N ASN A 405 -18.05 5.57 -17.08
CA ASN A 405 -16.63 5.37 -16.79
C ASN A 405 -16.24 6.32 -15.65
N TYR A 406 -16.21 5.82 -14.41
CA TYR A 406 -15.97 6.66 -13.23
C TYR A 406 -14.60 6.39 -12.58
N LEU A 407 -14.05 7.41 -11.92
CA LEU A 407 -12.89 7.28 -11.03
C LEU A 407 -13.34 7.47 -9.59
N LEU A 408 -13.18 6.45 -8.76
CA LEU A 408 -13.48 6.49 -7.33
C LEU A 408 -12.18 6.71 -6.53
N LEU A 409 -12.12 7.81 -5.78
CA LEU A 409 -11.00 8.22 -4.94
C LEU A 409 -11.41 8.06 -3.47
N LEU A 410 -10.74 7.15 -2.74
CA LEU A 410 -11.08 6.76 -1.37
C LEU A 410 -9.96 7.20 -0.41
N ASP A 411 -10.19 8.24 0.39
CA ASP A 411 -9.15 8.83 1.24
C ASP A 411 -9.20 8.30 2.69
N ASP A 412 -8.02 7.92 3.22
CA ASP A 412 -7.79 7.34 4.56
C ASP A 412 -8.66 6.12 4.89
N VAL A 413 -8.58 5.08 4.04
CA VAL A 413 -9.24 3.79 4.29
C VAL A 413 -8.54 3.04 5.43
N LYS A 414 -9.30 2.64 6.46
CA LYS A 414 -8.79 1.91 7.63
C LYS A 414 -9.13 0.41 7.61
N ASP A 415 -10.33 0.05 7.18
CA ASP A 415 -10.77 -1.34 7.04
C ASP A 415 -11.34 -1.62 5.64
N ASP A 416 -11.52 -2.89 5.29
CA ASP A 416 -12.12 -3.33 4.02
C ASP A 416 -13.53 -2.73 3.81
N ILE A 417 -13.83 -2.27 2.59
CA ILE A 417 -15.10 -1.61 2.24
C ILE A 417 -15.89 -2.47 1.26
N ASN A 418 -17.12 -2.86 1.61
CA ASN A 418 -18.03 -3.46 0.64
C ASN A 418 -18.64 -2.39 -0.29
N LEU A 419 -17.96 -2.13 -1.42
CA LEU A 419 -18.42 -1.19 -2.44
C LEU A 419 -19.81 -1.53 -3.04
N TYR A 420 -20.23 -2.81 -3.04
CA TYR A 420 -21.53 -3.21 -3.55
C TYR A 420 -22.68 -2.71 -2.67
N GLU A 421 -22.54 -2.80 -1.34
CA GLU A 421 -23.52 -2.25 -0.38
C GLU A 421 -23.66 -0.73 -0.51
N ILE A 422 -22.58 -0.03 -0.84
CA ILE A 422 -22.61 1.42 -1.08
C ILE A 422 -23.35 1.73 -2.39
N GLY A 423 -23.34 0.82 -3.37
CA GLY A 423 -24.00 0.94 -4.66
C GLY A 423 -23.04 1.12 -5.85
N ILE A 424 -21.74 0.85 -5.69
CA ILE A 424 -20.74 1.05 -6.75
C ILE A 424 -20.62 -0.22 -7.63
N PRO A 425 -20.82 -0.14 -8.96
CA PRO A 425 -20.80 -1.31 -9.85
C PRO A 425 -19.37 -1.75 -10.25
N TYR A 426 -19.00 -3.00 -9.95
CA TYR A 426 -17.71 -3.58 -10.38
C TYR A 426 -17.52 -3.72 -11.91
N SER A 427 -18.58 -3.53 -12.70
CA SER A 427 -18.79 -4.16 -14.01
C SER A 427 -18.46 -3.31 -15.25
N ASN A 428 -17.76 -2.17 -15.13
CA ASN A 428 -17.28 -1.41 -16.30
C ASN A 428 -15.78 -1.61 -16.56
N ASN A 429 -15.41 -1.65 -17.84
CA ASN A 429 -14.04 -1.98 -18.28
C ASN A 429 -13.05 -0.82 -18.26
N ARG A 430 -13.51 0.41 -18.01
CA ARG A 430 -12.65 1.60 -17.85
C ARG A 430 -12.70 2.23 -16.47
N SER A 431 -13.75 2.03 -15.68
CA SER A 431 -13.85 2.60 -14.33
C SER A 431 -12.71 2.13 -13.41
N LYS A 432 -12.24 3.03 -12.55
CA LYS A 432 -11.05 2.83 -11.70
C LYS A 432 -11.33 3.18 -10.24
N ILE A 433 -10.57 2.55 -9.35
CA ILE A 433 -10.55 2.85 -7.91
C ILE A 433 -9.11 3.18 -7.52
N VAL A 434 -8.90 4.29 -6.83
CA VAL A 434 -7.64 4.64 -6.17
C VAL A 434 -7.94 4.90 -4.70
N LEU A 435 -7.16 4.30 -3.80
CA LEU A 435 -7.36 4.47 -2.37
C LEU A 435 -6.06 4.85 -1.65
N THR A 436 -6.14 5.76 -0.67
CA THR A 436 -5.05 6.05 0.26
C THR A 436 -5.26 5.27 1.57
N THR A 437 -4.20 4.70 2.12
CA THR A 437 -4.24 4.02 3.42
C THR A 437 -2.87 4.03 4.10
N ARG A 438 -2.83 3.68 5.38
CA ARG A 438 -1.60 3.34 6.13
C ARG A 438 -1.29 1.84 6.08
N LEU A 439 -2.28 1.01 5.75
CA LEU A 439 -2.27 -0.44 5.98
C LEU A 439 -2.05 -1.19 4.65
N HIS A 440 -1.01 -2.03 4.57
CA HIS A 440 -0.71 -2.75 3.33
C HIS A 440 -1.80 -3.76 2.94
N HIS A 441 -2.48 -4.37 3.92
CA HIS A 441 -3.41 -5.48 3.66
C HIS A 441 -4.83 -5.05 3.27
N VAL A 442 -5.21 -3.79 3.49
CA VAL A 442 -6.60 -3.32 3.35
C VAL A 442 -7.06 -3.24 1.90
N CYS A 443 -8.27 -3.73 1.62
CA CYS A 443 -8.90 -3.88 0.30
C CYS A 443 -8.10 -4.73 -0.70
N SER A 444 -7.34 -5.73 -0.24
CA SER A 444 -6.46 -6.55 -1.13
C SER A 444 -7.20 -7.37 -2.18
N SER A 445 -8.50 -7.62 -2.02
CA SER A 445 -9.37 -8.22 -3.05
C SER A 445 -9.68 -7.27 -4.22
N MET A 446 -9.63 -5.94 -3.98
CA MET A 446 -9.95 -4.89 -4.95
C MET A 446 -8.70 -4.32 -5.64
N VAL A 447 -7.57 -4.30 -4.93
CA VAL A 447 -6.30 -3.71 -5.38
C VAL A 447 -5.57 -4.68 -6.31
N LYS A 448 -5.07 -4.18 -7.45
CA LYS A 448 -4.20 -4.92 -8.38
C LYS A 448 -2.81 -4.28 -8.57
N LYS A 449 -2.55 -3.14 -7.93
CA LYS A 449 -1.22 -2.52 -7.90
C LYS A 449 -1.04 -1.61 -6.68
N GLU A 450 0.05 -1.79 -5.94
CA GLU A 450 0.49 -0.87 -4.89
C GLU A 450 1.51 0.19 -5.38
N ILE A 451 1.50 1.33 -4.70
CA ILE A 451 2.50 2.41 -4.75
C ILE A 451 2.83 2.82 -3.31
N LYS A 452 4.07 2.54 -2.89
CA LYS A 452 4.65 2.95 -1.61
C LYS A 452 5.19 4.39 -1.75
N VAL A 453 4.62 5.33 -0.99
CA VAL A 453 5.10 6.72 -0.95
C VAL A 453 6.24 6.81 0.07
N THR A 454 7.40 7.29 -0.38
CA THR A 454 8.60 7.45 0.45
C THR A 454 8.72 8.87 1.04
N TYR A 455 9.63 9.02 1.99
CA TYR A 455 10.08 10.32 2.50
C TYR A 455 10.67 11.17 1.37
N LEU A 456 10.58 12.50 1.53
CA LEU A 456 11.29 13.44 0.66
C LEU A 456 12.80 13.25 0.85
N SER A 457 13.55 13.36 -0.25
CA SER A 457 15.01 13.49 -0.18
C SER A 457 15.42 14.74 0.61
N THR A 458 16.65 14.78 1.13
CA THR A 458 17.14 15.92 1.95
C THR A 458 16.98 17.27 1.22
N ASP A 459 17.21 17.29 -0.09
CA ASP A 459 17.12 18.50 -0.91
C ASP A 459 15.66 18.92 -1.17
N GLU A 460 14.75 17.96 -1.40
CA GLU A 460 13.31 18.24 -1.50
C GLU A 460 12.72 18.70 -0.16
N ALA A 461 13.13 18.06 0.94
CA ALA A 461 12.71 18.42 2.29
C ALA A 461 13.16 19.85 2.63
N TRP A 462 14.40 20.20 2.29
CA TRP A 462 14.93 21.55 2.46
C TRP A 462 14.20 22.58 1.61
N LYS A 463 13.96 22.27 0.34
CA LYS A 463 13.17 23.10 -0.58
C LYS A 463 11.75 23.37 -0.02
N MET A 464 11.10 22.35 0.52
CA MET A 464 9.80 22.48 1.19
C MET A 464 9.87 23.33 2.46
N PHE A 465 10.95 23.20 3.25
CA PHE A 465 11.18 24.03 4.44
C PHE A 465 11.38 25.51 4.07
N GLN A 466 12.17 25.78 3.02
CA GLN A 466 12.36 27.13 2.45
C GLN A 466 11.05 27.72 1.91
N ASP A 467 10.27 26.94 1.15
CA ASP A 467 8.95 27.31 0.64
C ASP A 467 8.00 27.76 1.77
N VAL A 468 7.92 26.96 2.84
CA VAL A 468 7.02 27.24 3.97
C VAL A 468 7.50 28.43 4.79
N LEU A 469 8.81 28.60 5.01
CA LEU A 469 9.38 29.81 5.61
C LEU A 469 9.04 31.06 4.78
N GLY A 470 9.12 31.00 3.45
CA GLY A 470 8.79 32.10 2.55
C GLY A 470 9.69 33.34 2.72
N SER A 471 10.91 33.17 3.21
CA SER A 471 11.88 34.25 3.42
C SER A 471 13.31 33.77 3.12
N PRO A 472 13.79 33.95 1.87
CA PRO A 472 15.14 33.52 1.46
C PRO A 472 16.24 34.14 2.33
N LYS A 473 16.08 35.41 2.71
CA LYS A 473 17.04 36.19 3.50
C LYS A 473 17.31 35.62 4.90
N LEU A 474 16.37 34.86 5.49
CA LEU A 474 16.60 34.15 6.76
C LEU A 474 17.47 32.89 6.57
N VAL A 475 17.41 32.29 5.39
CA VAL A 475 18.14 31.06 5.04
C VAL A 475 19.54 31.37 4.50
N GLU A 476 19.70 32.50 3.81
CA GLU A 476 20.96 33.05 3.33
C GLU A 476 21.82 33.67 4.46
N ASN A 477 21.23 33.95 5.62
CA ASN A 477 21.92 34.48 6.79
C ASN A 477 22.96 33.46 7.32
N PRO A 478 24.26 33.81 7.46
CA PRO A 478 25.30 32.86 7.87
C PRO A 478 25.13 32.23 9.27
N GLU A 479 24.41 32.89 10.19
CA GLU A 479 24.18 32.42 11.55
C GLU A 479 22.91 31.57 11.66
N ILE A 480 21.87 31.93 10.90
CA ILE A 480 20.55 31.26 10.93
C ILE A 480 20.48 30.10 9.94
N GLY A 481 21.05 30.22 8.73
CA GLY A 481 21.01 29.19 7.68
C GLY A 481 21.47 27.79 8.15
N PRO A 482 22.62 27.66 8.85
CA PRO A 482 23.05 26.37 9.40
C PRO A 482 22.12 25.80 10.48
N LEU A 483 21.48 26.67 11.29
CA LEU A 483 20.47 26.26 12.26
C LEU A 483 19.19 25.79 11.55
N ALA A 484 18.75 26.51 10.51
CA ALA A 484 17.58 26.19 9.72
C ALA A 484 17.72 24.86 8.97
N TRP A 485 18.88 24.61 8.33
CA TRP A 485 19.20 23.32 7.72
C TRP A 485 19.14 22.19 8.76
N ARG A 486 19.70 22.42 9.95
CA ARG A 486 19.67 21.45 11.04
C ARG A 486 18.24 21.15 11.49
N VAL A 487 17.40 22.16 11.72
CA VAL A 487 15.98 22.00 12.07
C VAL A 487 15.23 21.19 10.99
N CYS A 488 15.41 21.53 9.71
CA CYS A 488 14.81 20.77 8.60
C CYS A 488 15.26 19.30 8.58
N ARG A 489 16.55 19.04 8.80
CA ARG A 489 17.12 17.70 8.86
C ARG A 489 16.56 16.87 10.02
N GLU A 490 16.30 17.49 11.18
CA GLU A 490 15.66 16.78 12.29
C GLU A 490 14.19 16.39 11.99
N CYS A 491 13.53 17.00 11.00
CA CYS A 491 12.19 16.59 10.55
C CYS A 491 12.17 15.30 9.69
N GLY A 492 13.33 14.70 9.38
CA GLY A 492 13.43 13.37 8.77
C GLY A 492 12.66 13.20 7.45
N GLY A 493 12.65 14.23 6.58
CA GLY A 493 12.01 14.17 5.26
C GLY A 493 10.48 14.08 5.24
N LEU A 494 9.80 14.26 6.39
CA LEU A 494 8.35 14.07 6.52
C LEU A 494 7.56 15.36 6.21
N PRO A 495 6.78 15.45 5.11
CA PRO A 495 6.16 16.71 4.65
C PRO A 495 5.32 17.44 5.70
N LEU A 496 4.42 16.73 6.39
CA LEU A 496 3.56 17.34 7.41
C LEU A 496 4.35 17.87 8.62
N LEU A 497 5.47 17.23 8.97
CA LEU A 497 6.34 17.70 10.05
C LEU A 497 7.13 18.94 9.61
N ILE A 498 7.70 18.91 8.40
CA ILE A 498 8.38 20.04 7.76
C ILE A 498 7.46 21.27 7.72
N GLU A 499 6.21 21.12 7.30
CA GLU A 499 5.21 22.20 7.27
C GLU A 499 4.96 22.80 8.67
N LYS A 500 4.66 21.95 9.67
CA LYS A 500 4.34 22.41 11.03
C LYS A 500 5.53 23.08 11.72
N VAL A 501 6.75 22.57 11.49
CA VAL A 501 7.98 23.09 12.07
C VAL A 501 8.40 24.39 11.38
N ALA A 502 8.47 24.42 10.04
CA ALA A 502 8.81 25.63 9.30
C ALA A 502 7.85 26.79 9.60
N ASN A 503 6.54 26.55 9.67
CA ASN A 503 5.57 27.58 10.10
C ASN A 503 5.79 28.07 11.54
N THR A 504 6.27 27.21 12.45
CA THR A 504 6.60 27.61 13.84
C THR A 504 7.87 28.45 13.88
N PHE A 505 8.91 28.08 13.12
CA PHE A 505 10.17 28.82 13.05
C PHE A 505 10.12 30.10 12.21
N LYS A 506 9.15 30.22 11.29
CA LYS A 506 8.85 31.44 10.50
C LYS A 506 8.60 32.68 11.36
N LEU A 507 8.22 32.50 12.62
CA LEU A 507 7.99 33.58 13.58
C LEU A 507 9.26 34.00 14.36
N LYS A 508 10.41 33.34 14.13
CA LYS A 508 11.69 33.61 14.81
C LYS A 508 12.63 34.40 13.90
N ASN A 509 13.07 35.57 14.37
CA ASN A 509 13.75 36.59 13.58
C ASN A 509 15.26 36.75 13.86
N ASP A 510 15.83 36.05 14.85
CA ASP A 510 17.26 36.14 15.21
C ASP A 510 17.88 34.78 15.56
N MET A 511 19.22 34.72 15.57
CA MET A 511 20.01 33.51 15.84
C MET A 511 19.70 32.91 17.22
N TYR A 512 19.48 33.72 18.25
CA TYR A 512 19.22 33.22 19.60
C TYR A 512 17.87 32.49 19.64
N LEU A 513 16.81 33.08 19.07
CA LEU A 513 15.51 32.44 18.96
C LEU A 513 15.55 31.16 18.11
N TRP A 514 16.34 31.12 17.03
CA TRP A 514 16.53 29.89 16.24
C TRP A 514 17.30 28.81 17.01
N SER A 515 18.35 29.19 17.73
CA SER A 515 19.13 28.28 18.59
C SER A 515 18.28 27.75 19.75
N GLU A 516 17.54 28.61 20.44
CA GLU A 516 16.56 28.23 21.46
C GLU A 516 15.46 27.33 20.87
N GLY A 517 14.97 27.62 19.66
CA GLY A 517 13.98 26.77 18.99
C GLY A 517 14.51 25.36 18.73
N LEU A 518 15.74 25.24 18.21
CA LEU A 518 16.41 23.96 18.02
C LEU A 518 16.75 23.25 19.34
N ASN A 519 17.05 24.01 20.40
CA ASN A 519 17.28 23.44 21.72
C ASN A 519 15.97 23.00 22.39
N SER A 520 14.85 23.71 22.21
CA SER A 520 13.52 23.29 22.66
C SER A 520 12.93 22.15 21.81
N TRP A 521 13.43 21.94 20.58
CA TRP A 521 13.21 20.70 19.82
C TRP A 521 13.97 19.52 20.46
N ARG A 522 15.22 19.74 20.87
CA ARG A 522 16.07 18.72 21.52
C ARG A 522 15.70 18.42 22.97
N MET A 523 15.13 19.42 23.64
CA MET A 523 14.55 19.38 24.98
C MET A 523 13.03 19.21 24.91
N TRP A 524 12.48 18.75 23.77
CA TRP A 524 11.10 18.27 23.75
C TRP A 524 11.07 17.04 24.66
N PRO A 525 10.42 17.14 25.83
CA PRO A 525 9.04 17.64 25.92
C PRO A 525 8.83 18.92 26.73
N GLU A 526 9.82 19.37 27.49
CA GLU A 526 9.68 20.32 28.60
C GLU A 526 9.20 21.74 28.19
N LYS A 527 9.22 22.08 26.90
CA LYS A 527 9.08 23.45 26.38
C LYS A 527 8.07 23.60 25.22
N GLU A 528 6.89 23.00 25.35
CA GLU A 528 5.77 22.97 24.37
C GLU A 528 5.88 23.91 23.14
N CYS A 529 6.43 23.40 22.03
CA CYS A 529 6.35 24.06 20.72
C CYS A 529 5.02 23.71 20.01
N GLN A 530 4.20 24.73 19.73
CA GLN A 530 2.77 24.54 19.39
C GLN A 530 2.50 23.62 18.18
N GLY A 531 3.23 23.77 17.06
CA GLY A 531 3.01 22.95 15.85
C GLY A 531 3.39 21.47 16.01
N ILE A 532 4.32 21.15 16.91
CA ILE A 532 4.77 19.78 17.19
C ILE A 532 3.75 19.07 18.09
N ARG A 533 3.05 19.80 18.97
CA ARG A 533 2.03 19.27 19.87
C ARG A 533 0.89 18.56 19.14
N GLU A 534 0.58 18.97 17.91
CA GLU A 534 -0.41 18.30 17.04
C GLU A 534 0.11 16.95 16.53
N MET A 535 1.35 16.90 16.02
CA MET A 535 2.01 15.67 15.58
C MET A 535 2.22 14.68 16.74
N TYR A 536 2.59 15.17 17.92
CA TYR A 536 2.65 14.38 19.15
C TYR A 536 1.29 13.77 19.52
N LYS A 537 0.19 14.55 19.46
CA LYS A 537 -1.17 14.03 19.70
C LYS A 537 -1.55 12.92 18.72
N LEU A 538 -1.15 13.02 17.46
CA LEU A 538 -1.43 11.99 16.45
C LEU A 538 -0.65 10.68 16.69
N VAL A 539 0.64 10.77 17.05
CA VAL A 539 1.44 9.58 17.39
C VAL A 539 1.00 9.00 18.75
N LYS A 540 0.72 9.82 19.77
CA LYS A 540 0.17 9.36 21.06
C LYS A 540 -1.24 8.77 20.89
N PHE A 541 -2.05 9.25 19.94
CA PHE A 541 -3.30 8.60 19.56
C PHE A 541 -3.05 7.18 19.02
N CYS A 542 -2.10 7.00 18.11
CA CYS A 542 -1.75 5.67 17.58
C CYS A 542 -1.16 4.73 18.65
N TYR A 543 -0.42 5.28 19.63
CA TYR A 543 0.05 4.53 20.80
C TYR A 543 -1.09 4.13 21.76
N ASN A 544 -2.02 5.05 22.02
CA ASN A 544 -3.21 4.80 22.83
C ASN A 544 -4.20 3.84 22.13
N ASP A 545 -4.15 3.73 20.79
CA ASP A 545 -4.94 2.78 20.01
C ASP A 545 -4.51 1.32 20.20
N LEU A 546 -3.28 1.09 20.68
CA LEU A 546 -2.75 -0.24 20.96
C LEU A 546 -3.52 -0.89 22.12
N ASP A 547 -4.23 -1.96 21.81
CA ASP A 547 -5.28 -2.52 22.67
C ASP A 547 -4.72 -3.33 23.87
N GLU A 548 -3.40 -3.58 23.91
CA GLU A 548 -2.70 -4.30 24.98
C GLU A 548 -1.40 -3.60 25.40
N ASP A 549 -1.10 -3.57 26.71
CA ASP A 549 0.11 -2.90 27.21
C ASP A 549 1.42 -3.58 26.79
N ARG A 550 1.39 -4.87 26.41
CA ARG A 550 2.54 -5.53 25.78
C ARG A 550 2.91 -4.92 24.43
N GLN A 551 1.92 -4.53 23.62
CA GLN A 551 2.16 -3.88 22.33
C GLN A 551 2.81 -2.51 22.53
N LYS A 552 2.33 -1.76 23.54
CA LYS A 552 2.90 -0.47 23.97
C LYS A 552 4.35 -0.63 24.43
N LYS A 553 4.64 -1.55 25.34
CA LYS A 553 6.01 -1.78 25.84
C LYS A 553 6.95 -2.28 24.75
N CYS A 554 6.49 -3.13 23.82
CA CYS A 554 7.28 -3.53 22.63
C CYS A 554 7.61 -2.35 21.71
N PHE A 555 6.65 -1.43 21.50
CA PHE A 555 6.89 -0.18 20.76
C PHE A 555 7.92 0.72 21.47
N LEU A 556 7.77 0.96 22.77
CA LEU A 556 8.73 1.76 23.55
C LEU A 556 10.13 1.12 23.55
N TYR A 557 10.22 -0.21 23.54
CA TYR A 557 11.50 -0.93 23.41
C TYR A 557 12.20 -0.67 22.07
N GLY A 558 11.44 -0.57 20.97
CA GLY A 558 11.97 -0.26 19.65
C GLY A 558 12.72 1.09 19.59
N ALA A 559 12.42 2.03 20.49
CA ALA A 559 13.06 3.34 20.54
C ALA A 559 14.51 3.32 21.07
N LEU A 560 14.96 2.20 21.66
CA LEU A 560 16.34 2.02 22.14
C LEU A 560 17.35 1.93 20.98
N TYR A 561 16.92 1.42 19.83
CA TYR A 561 17.74 1.35 18.61
C TYR A 561 17.95 2.75 18.01
N PRO A 562 18.98 3.00 17.19
CA PRO A 562 19.26 4.32 16.63
C PRO A 562 18.22 4.81 15.60
N GLU A 563 18.25 6.11 15.30
CA GLU A 563 17.39 6.76 14.29
C GLU A 563 17.71 6.25 12.87
N ASP A 564 16.67 5.86 12.13
CA ASP A 564 16.68 5.55 10.69
C ASP A 564 17.64 4.40 10.23
N ILE A 565 18.07 3.54 11.17
CA ILE A 565 18.86 2.32 10.94
C ILE A 565 17.96 1.08 10.81
N ASP A 566 18.29 0.18 9.87
CA ASP A 566 17.65 -1.15 9.71
C ASP A 566 17.90 -2.01 10.97
N ILE A 567 16.86 -2.24 11.76
CA ILE A 567 16.82 -3.15 12.92
C ILE A 567 16.52 -4.56 12.39
N ASN A 568 17.31 -5.57 12.78
CA ASN A 568 17.00 -6.95 12.42
C ASN A 568 15.76 -7.44 13.19
N THR A 569 14.76 -7.95 12.46
CA THR A 569 13.50 -8.41 13.05
C THR A 569 13.73 -9.48 14.11
N ASN A 570 14.55 -10.51 13.84
CA ASN A 570 14.74 -11.62 14.76
C ASN A 570 15.35 -11.15 16.09
N SER A 571 16.43 -10.36 16.03
CA SER A 571 17.09 -9.80 17.21
C SER A 571 16.16 -8.92 18.05
N LEU A 572 15.24 -8.16 17.43
CA LEU A 572 14.23 -7.39 18.16
C LEU A 572 13.22 -8.31 18.88
N LEU A 573 12.69 -9.34 18.19
CA LEU A 573 11.74 -10.28 18.78
C LEU A 573 12.38 -11.12 19.90
N GLU A 574 13.67 -11.45 19.77
CA GLU A 574 14.49 -12.08 20.83
C GLU A 574 14.60 -11.18 22.06
N CYS A 575 14.87 -9.89 21.87
CA CYS A 575 14.97 -8.93 22.97
C CYS A 575 13.61 -8.75 23.69
N TRP A 576 12.50 -8.67 22.94
CA TRP A 576 11.15 -8.64 23.52
C TRP A 576 10.82 -9.91 24.33
N ALA A 577 11.32 -11.08 23.91
CA ALA A 577 11.19 -12.33 24.66
C ALA A 577 12.06 -12.33 25.93
N ALA A 578 13.31 -11.87 25.86
CA ALA A 578 14.21 -11.79 27.01
C ALA A 578 13.68 -10.86 28.12
N GLU A 579 13.14 -9.72 27.72
CA GLU A 579 12.48 -8.73 28.58
C GLU A 579 11.10 -9.18 29.10
N ASP A 580 10.64 -10.41 28.76
CA ASP A 580 9.33 -10.98 29.08
C ASP A 580 8.12 -10.15 28.60
N LEU A 581 8.32 -9.21 27.64
CA LEU A 581 7.26 -8.33 27.12
C LEU A 581 6.11 -9.09 26.46
N LEU A 582 6.37 -10.32 25.98
CA LEU A 582 5.39 -11.18 25.30
C LEU A 582 4.40 -11.85 26.28
N GLY A 583 4.76 -11.96 27.56
CA GLY A 583 4.00 -12.62 28.64
C GLY A 583 4.48 -14.03 29.00
N ASN A 584 4.26 -14.44 30.26
CA ASN A 584 4.77 -15.68 30.87
C ASN A 584 4.01 -16.97 30.43
N ASP A 585 4.07 -17.36 29.15
CA ASP A 585 3.67 -18.73 28.71
C ASP A 585 4.88 -19.68 28.83
N HIS A 586 5.16 -20.11 30.07
CA HIS A 586 6.35 -20.88 30.44
C HIS A 586 6.57 -22.12 29.55
N GLY A 587 7.54 -22.05 28.63
CA GLY A 587 8.08 -23.20 27.90
C GLY A 587 7.49 -23.47 26.51
N LYS A 588 6.65 -22.58 25.94
CA LYS A 588 6.11 -22.77 24.57
C LYS A 588 6.67 -21.75 23.57
N THR A 589 7.86 -22.01 23.05
CA THR A 589 8.52 -21.16 22.03
C THR A 589 7.70 -20.98 20.74
N LYS A 590 6.81 -21.92 20.41
CA LYS A 590 5.86 -21.74 19.29
C LYS A 590 4.81 -20.66 19.56
N THR A 591 4.37 -20.46 20.81
CA THR A 591 3.41 -19.39 21.17
C THR A 591 4.09 -18.03 21.16
N SER A 592 5.27 -17.91 21.79
CA SER A 592 5.96 -16.61 21.94
C SER A 592 6.39 -16.03 20.59
N VAL A 593 6.98 -16.83 19.69
CA VAL A 593 7.36 -16.37 18.34
C VAL A 593 6.15 -15.90 17.54
N MET A 594 5.00 -16.56 17.68
CA MET A 594 3.75 -16.14 17.02
C MET A 594 3.23 -14.81 17.60
N ILE A 595 3.20 -14.67 18.93
CA ILE A 595 2.80 -13.41 19.59
C ILE A 595 3.72 -12.26 19.17
N ALA A 596 5.03 -12.50 19.13
CA ALA A 596 6.04 -11.50 18.75
C ALA A 596 5.80 -10.97 17.31
N HIS A 597 5.57 -11.87 16.35
CA HIS A 597 5.22 -11.47 14.98
C HIS A 597 3.84 -10.78 14.89
N CYS A 598 2.84 -11.20 15.68
CA CYS A 598 1.54 -10.52 15.73
C CYS A 598 1.66 -9.09 16.27
N ILE A 599 2.44 -8.86 17.33
CA ILE A 599 2.71 -7.52 17.89
C ILE A 599 3.46 -6.67 16.85
N LEU A 600 4.53 -7.20 16.24
CA LEU A 600 5.26 -6.49 15.20
C LEU A 600 4.35 -6.08 14.04
N ASN A 601 3.55 -7.03 13.52
CA ASN A 601 2.59 -6.75 12.45
C ASN A 601 1.54 -5.70 12.87
N ARG A 602 1.07 -5.68 14.12
CA ARG A 602 0.17 -4.62 14.63
C ARG A 602 0.84 -3.25 14.65
N LEU A 603 2.09 -3.16 15.11
CA LEU A 603 2.88 -1.90 15.15
C LEU A 603 3.21 -1.36 13.74
N MET A 604 3.55 -2.26 12.81
CA MET A 604 3.74 -1.96 11.39
C MET A 604 2.44 -1.43 10.76
N ASN A 605 1.32 -2.12 11.03
CA ASN A 605 0.00 -1.75 10.53
C ASN A 605 -0.46 -0.35 10.98
N VAL A 606 -0.24 0.04 12.24
CA VAL A 606 -0.57 1.40 12.71
C VAL A 606 0.44 2.48 12.25
N SER A 607 1.48 2.09 11.51
CA SER A 607 2.62 2.93 11.09
C SER A 607 3.40 3.53 12.27
N LEU A 608 3.61 2.74 13.33
CA LEU A 608 4.56 3.04 14.42
C LEU A 608 5.94 2.41 14.19
N LEU A 609 6.02 1.41 13.31
CA LEU A 609 7.23 0.81 12.76
C LEU A 609 7.06 0.69 11.22
N GLU A 610 8.16 0.61 10.49
CA GLU A 610 8.19 0.57 9.03
C GLU A 610 9.14 -0.51 8.49
N GLU A 611 8.95 -0.92 7.24
CA GLU A 611 9.82 -1.90 6.58
C GLU A 611 11.22 -1.32 6.36
N GLY A 612 12.26 -2.10 6.67
CA GLY A 612 13.65 -1.73 6.43
C GLY A 612 14.03 -1.72 4.95
N LYS A 613 15.29 -1.35 4.67
CA LYS A 613 15.86 -1.39 3.31
C LYS A 613 16.15 -2.83 2.87
N SER A 614 16.32 -3.73 3.84
CA SER A 614 16.66 -5.15 3.67
C SER A 614 15.50 -6.06 4.06
N GLU A 615 15.37 -7.23 3.43
CA GLU A 615 14.41 -8.27 3.86
C GLU A 615 14.65 -8.66 5.32
N ASN A 616 13.58 -8.97 6.06
CA ASN A 616 13.60 -9.27 7.51
C ASN A 616 14.21 -8.17 8.42
N HIS A 617 14.16 -6.90 7.98
CA HIS A 617 14.52 -5.74 8.79
C HIS A 617 13.36 -4.73 8.86
N ILE A 618 13.36 -3.92 9.91
CA ILE A 618 12.41 -2.82 10.14
C ILE A 618 13.13 -1.54 10.55
N THR A 619 12.44 -0.41 10.50
CA THR A 619 12.93 0.89 10.98
C THR A 619 11.88 1.56 11.86
N MET A 620 12.31 2.50 12.71
CA MET A 620 11.43 3.43 13.40
C MET A 620 11.82 4.84 12.98
N HIS A 621 10.92 5.58 12.32
CA HIS A 621 11.19 6.95 11.88
C HIS A 621 11.58 7.83 13.05
N LYS A 622 12.64 8.62 12.84
CA LYS A 622 13.19 9.58 13.82
C LYS A 622 12.16 10.33 14.67
N PHE A 623 11.08 10.86 14.10
CA PHE A 623 10.08 11.60 14.88
C PHE A 623 9.23 10.68 15.77
N ILE A 624 8.82 9.52 15.25
CA ILE A 624 8.05 8.51 16.01
C ILE A 624 8.88 8.02 17.20
N ARG A 625 10.18 7.79 16.98
CA ARG A 625 11.14 7.44 18.03
C ARG A 625 11.25 8.50 19.12
N GLN A 626 11.33 9.78 18.78
CA GLN A 626 11.38 10.86 19.77
C GLN A 626 10.09 10.94 20.59
N VAL A 627 8.93 10.71 19.98
CA VAL A 627 7.65 10.58 20.71
C VAL A 627 7.63 9.33 21.61
N ALA A 628 8.19 8.20 21.17
CA ALA A 628 8.30 6.99 21.97
C ALA A 628 9.20 7.19 23.20
N LEU A 629 10.36 7.84 23.04
CA LEU A 629 11.26 8.16 24.17
C LEU A 629 10.56 9.07 25.19
N TYR A 630 9.83 10.09 24.77
CA TYR A 630 9.03 10.91 25.71
C TYR A 630 7.94 10.08 26.41
N ILE A 631 7.16 9.27 25.69
CA ILE A 631 6.13 8.42 26.33
C ILE A 631 6.75 7.45 27.35
N ALA A 632 8.01 7.05 27.16
CA ALA A 632 8.76 6.24 28.11
C ALA A 632 9.27 7.02 29.35
N GLU A 633 9.51 8.33 29.26
CA GLU A 633 9.87 9.19 30.41
C GLU A 633 8.71 9.35 31.40
N ASP A 634 7.47 9.41 30.90
CA ASP A 634 6.23 9.43 31.70
C ASP A 634 5.95 8.07 32.41
N ASP A 635 6.56 6.96 31.97
CA ASP A 635 6.31 5.59 32.44
C ASP A 635 7.38 5.12 33.46
N PRO A 636 7.02 4.84 34.74
CA PRO A 636 7.96 4.38 35.76
C PRO A 636 8.73 3.09 35.41
N GLU A 637 8.20 2.22 34.56
CA GLU A 637 8.88 0.99 34.11
C GLU A 637 9.75 1.20 32.85
N CYS A 638 9.63 2.34 32.18
CA CYS A 638 10.34 2.64 30.93
C CYS A 638 11.31 3.82 31.04
N LYS A 639 11.82 4.12 32.25
CA LYS A 639 12.91 5.09 32.43
C LYS A 639 14.17 4.70 31.64
N TYR A 640 14.44 5.41 30.56
CA TYR A 640 15.56 5.13 29.66
C TYR A 640 16.69 6.15 29.73
N LEU A 641 17.85 5.77 29.18
CA LEU A 641 18.95 6.66 28.82
C LEU A 641 19.42 6.27 27.41
N VAL A 642 19.01 7.04 26.40
CA VAL A 642 19.28 6.72 24.99
C VAL A 642 20.09 7.84 24.33
N GLN A 643 21.34 7.54 23.98
CA GLN A 643 22.30 8.51 23.42
C GLN A 643 23.06 7.97 22.19
N THR A 644 22.39 7.14 21.39
CA THR A 644 22.90 6.55 20.14
C THR A 644 23.23 7.58 19.04
N ASN A 645 24.21 7.31 18.18
CA ASN A 645 24.55 8.10 16.99
C ASN A 645 24.84 9.59 17.30
N ARG A 646 25.76 9.82 18.25
CA ARG A 646 26.12 11.15 18.76
C ARG A 646 27.64 11.45 18.72
N SER A 647 28.48 10.52 18.25
CA SER A 647 29.95 10.61 18.34
C SER A 647 30.44 10.86 19.78
N LEU A 648 29.79 10.23 20.77
CA LEU A 648 30.26 10.25 22.16
C LEU A 648 31.54 9.43 22.29
N ARG A 649 32.56 9.98 22.97
CA ARG A 649 33.82 9.30 23.30
C ARG A 649 33.92 8.84 24.76
N GLU A 650 33.14 9.46 25.62
CA GLU A 650 33.03 9.16 27.05
C GLU A 650 31.56 8.86 27.37
N ALA A 651 31.34 7.88 28.25
CA ALA A 651 30.00 7.51 28.69
C ALA A 651 29.38 8.57 29.64
N PRO A 652 28.04 8.68 29.73
CA PRO A 652 27.38 9.61 30.65
C PRO A 652 27.75 9.40 32.13
N ASP A 653 27.80 10.49 32.92
CA ASP A 653 28.11 10.48 34.37
C ASP A 653 27.30 9.40 35.11
N VAL A 654 27.97 8.69 36.03
CA VAL A 654 27.42 7.53 36.75
C VAL A 654 26.05 7.80 37.40
N LYS A 655 25.75 9.03 37.83
CA LYS A 655 24.46 9.39 38.43
C LYS A 655 23.30 9.29 37.45
N SER A 656 23.54 9.39 36.14
CA SER A 656 22.48 9.23 35.12
C SER A 656 22.07 7.77 34.89
N TRP A 657 22.79 6.79 35.43
CA TRP A 657 22.52 5.37 35.26
C TRP A 657 21.59 4.78 36.34
N SER A 658 21.46 5.44 37.50
CA SER A 658 21.00 4.75 38.72
C SER A 658 19.50 4.47 38.82
N ASP A 659 18.67 5.23 38.12
CA ASP A 659 17.21 5.03 38.08
C ASP A 659 16.71 4.47 36.73
N LYS A 660 17.61 3.95 35.89
CA LYS A 660 17.29 3.51 34.52
C LYS A 660 17.02 2.01 34.44
N TYR A 661 15.98 1.66 33.70
CA TYR A 661 15.66 0.27 33.33
C TYR A 661 16.35 -0.14 32.03
N ARG A 662 16.53 0.77 31.07
CA ARG A 662 17.17 0.44 29.78
C ARG A 662 18.12 1.55 29.34
N ILE A 663 19.33 1.17 28.93
CA ILE A 663 20.39 2.10 28.53
C ILE A 663 20.86 1.73 27.12
N SER A 664 20.96 2.72 26.24
CA SER A 664 21.44 2.53 24.86
C SER A 664 22.41 3.64 24.46
N LEU A 665 23.68 3.26 24.35
CA LEU A 665 24.82 4.09 23.96
C LEU A 665 25.56 3.52 22.73
N GLY A 666 24.97 2.54 22.03
CA GLY A 666 25.49 1.99 20.78
C GLY A 666 25.52 2.99 19.63
N ASP A 667 26.23 2.66 18.56
CA ASP A 667 26.53 3.53 17.43
C ASP A 667 27.20 4.86 17.87
N ASN A 668 28.35 4.79 18.56
CA ASN A 668 29.14 5.94 19.04
C ASN A 668 30.67 5.67 18.89
N GLU A 669 31.50 6.58 19.41
CA GLU A 669 32.97 6.53 19.41
C GLU A 669 33.52 6.23 20.83
N LEU A 670 32.77 5.50 21.67
CA LEU A 670 33.12 5.36 23.09
C LEU A 670 34.46 4.64 23.25
N VAL A 671 35.35 5.22 24.07
CA VAL A 671 36.65 4.62 24.42
C VAL A 671 36.61 4.05 25.84
N TRP A 672 35.87 4.70 26.76
CA TRP A 672 35.86 4.37 28.18
C TRP A 672 34.45 4.23 28.76
N LEU A 673 34.30 3.28 29.69
CA LEU A 673 33.13 3.06 30.54
C LEU A 673 33.47 3.39 32.01
N PRO A 674 32.47 3.73 32.86
CA PRO A 674 32.72 3.99 34.28
C PRO A 674 33.04 2.71 35.07
N ASP A 675 33.89 2.78 36.09
CA ASP A 675 34.43 1.61 36.80
C ASP A 675 33.39 0.66 37.42
N SER A 676 32.31 1.22 37.99
CA SER A 676 31.32 0.46 38.79
C SER A 676 29.99 1.26 38.93
N PRO A 677 29.24 1.47 37.84
CA PRO A 677 28.01 2.25 37.89
C PRO A 677 26.94 1.56 38.74
N CYS A 678 26.39 2.27 39.72
CA CYS A 678 25.28 1.75 40.53
C CYS A 678 23.98 1.86 39.72
N CYS A 679 23.52 0.76 39.13
CA CYS A 679 22.38 0.72 38.20
C CYS A 679 21.53 -0.56 38.40
N THR A 680 21.03 -0.76 39.62
CA THR A 680 20.39 -2.01 40.06
C THR A 680 19.07 -2.37 39.37
N MET A 681 18.44 -1.43 38.67
CA MET A 681 17.17 -1.66 37.95
C MET A 681 17.36 -2.01 36.46
N LEU A 682 18.60 -2.00 35.98
CA LEU A 682 18.93 -2.14 34.56
C LEU A 682 18.59 -3.54 34.03
N SER A 683 17.78 -3.61 32.97
CA SER A 683 17.35 -4.84 32.29
C SER A 683 17.93 -4.98 30.87
N THR A 684 18.08 -3.88 30.13
CA THR A 684 18.74 -3.85 28.81
C THR A 684 19.91 -2.87 28.79
N LEU A 685 21.06 -3.32 28.27
CA LEU A 685 22.24 -2.48 28.01
C LEU A 685 22.75 -2.70 26.58
N PHE A 686 22.71 -1.63 25.78
CA PHE A 686 23.14 -1.59 24.38
C PHE A 686 24.39 -0.71 24.25
N LEU A 687 25.51 -1.31 23.86
CA LEU A 687 26.86 -0.72 23.71
C LEU A 687 27.49 -1.00 22.34
N GLN A 688 26.73 -1.57 21.41
CA GLN A 688 27.20 -2.08 20.12
C GLN A 688 27.82 -1.01 19.21
N LYS A 689 28.73 -1.44 18.32
CA LYS A 689 29.46 -0.64 17.31
C LYS A 689 30.34 0.49 17.87
N ASN A 690 30.62 0.50 19.17
CA ASN A 690 31.69 1.32 19.72
C ASN A 690 33.04 0.65 19.42
N LEU A 691 33.58 0.88 18.22
CA LEU A 691 34.78 0.20 17.72
C LEU A 691 36.04 0.53 18.55
N ASP A 692 36.12 1.74 19.12
CA ASP A 692 37.24 2.18 19.96
C ASP A 692 37.14 1.72 21.43
N LEU A 693 36.06 1.01 21.81
CA LEU A 693 35.87 0.45 23.15
C LEU A 693 36.62 -0.89 23.25
N THR A 694 37.87 -0.85 23.71
CA THR A 694 38.75 -2.03 23.81
C THR A 694 38.71 -2.75 25.15
N GLU A 695 38.29 -2.07 26.22
CA GLU A 695 38.28 -2.57 27.59
C GLU A 695 36.96 -2.27 28.30
N ILE A 696 36.51 -3.20 29.16
CA ILE A 696 35.38 -3.01 30.07
C ILE A 696 35.93 -3.10 31.51
N PRO A 697 35.71 -2.09 32.38
CA PRO A 697 36.26 -2.12 33.74
C PRO A 697 35.82 -3.33 34.56
N GLU A 698 36.73 -3.86 35.37
CA GLU A 698 36.54 -5.14 36.09
C GLU A 698 35.30 -5.15 37.00
N LEU A 699 34.87 -4.00 37.53
CA LEU A 699 33.70 -3.89 38.41
C LEU A 699 32.43 -3.38 37.72
N PHE A 700 32.43 -3.21 36.39
CA PHE A 700 31.34 -2.56 35.64
C PHE A 700 29.98 -3.25 35.86
N PHE A 701 29.94 -4.58 35.75
CA PHE A 701 28.70 -5.37 35.86
C PHE A 701 28.26 -5.65 37.31
N LYS A 702 29.06 -5.29 38.32
CA LYS A 702 28.89 -5.62 39.75
C LYS A 702 27.49 -5.37 40.32
N HIS A 703 26.80 -4.34 39.82
CA HIS A 703 25.49 -3.90 40.30
C HIS A 703 24.33 -4.26 39.37
N MET A 704 24.59 -4.86 38.20
CA MET A 704 23.61 -5.09 37.11
C MET A 704 22.88 -6.44 37.21
N LYS A 705 22.52 -6.89 38.42
CA LYS A 705 21.97 -8.24 38.67
C LYS A 705 20.63 -8.54 37.95
N ASN A 706 19.90 -7.51 37.57
CA ASN A 706 18.61 -7.60 36.86
C ASN A 706 18.75 -7.52 35.32
N LEU A 707 19.98 -7.43 34.80
CA LEU A 707 20.24 -7.32 33.36
C LEU A 707 19.83 -8.61 32.65
N ARG A 708 19.10 -8.48 31.55
CA ARG A 708 18.50 -9.54 30.73
C ARG A 708 19.03 -9.55 29.31
N VAL A 709 19.35 -8.38 28.77
CA VAL A 709 19.91 -8.21 27.42
C VAL A 709 21.18 -7.35 27.50
N LEU A 710 22.28 -7.88 26.98
CA LEU A 710 23.54 -7.18 26.80
C LEU A 710 23.98 -7.29 25.34
N ASP A 711 24.03 -6.16 24.64
CA ASP A 711 24.57 -6.07 23.28
C ASP A 711 25.90 -5.30 23.28
N LEU A 712 26.97 -6.03 23.01
CA LEU A 712 28.35 -5.55 22.86
C LEU A 712 28.85 -5.76 21.42
N SER A 713 27.98 -6.14 20.47
CA SER A 713 28.38 -6.49 19.10
C SER A 713 29.15 -5.37 18.38
N HIS A 714 30.06 -5.74 17.47
CA HIS A 714 30.89 -4.81 16.71
C HIS A 714 31.74 -3.83 17.58
N THR A 715 32.10 -4.19 18.81
CA THR A 715 33.03 -3.41 19.65
C THR A 715 34.47 -3.90 19.51
N GLY A 716 35.44 -3.09 19.96
CA GLY A 716 36.87 -3.44 19.95
C GLY A 716 37.32 -4.29 21.13
N ILE A 717 36.40 -4.83 21.94
CA ILE A 717 36.72 -5.46 23.23
C ILE A 717 37.66 -6.65 23.09
N ILE A 718 38.72 -6.66 23.89
CA ILE A 718 39.76 -7.72 23.86
C ILE A 718 39.43 -8.84 24.85
N LEU A 719 38.80 -8.50 25.99
CA LEU A 719 38.43 -9.41 27.07
C LEU A 719 37.09 -9.00 27.70
N LEU A 720 36.45 -9.93 28.40
CA LEU A 720 35.30 -9.67 29.29
C LEU A 720 35.75 -9.80 30.76
N PRO A 721 35.31 -8.89 31.66
CA PRO A 721 35.70 -8.91 33.08
C PRO A 721 35.03 -10.04 33.86
N SER A 722 35.62 -10.47 34.98
CA SER A 722 35.07 -11.59 35.78
C SER A 722 33.71 -11.24 36.41
N SER A 723 33.43 -9.95 36.64
CA SER A 723 32.11 -9.47 37.08
C SER A 723 30.96 -9.74 36.11
N ILE A 724 31.20 -10.26 34.90
CA ILE A 724 30.16 -10.81 34.01
C ILE A 724 29.30 -11.86 34.75
N SER A 725 29.89 -12.64 35.67
CA SER A 725 29.18 -13.61 36.54
C SER A 725 28.09 -12.98 37.43
N MET A 726 28.10 -11.66 37.65
CA MET A 726 27.10 -10.96 38.45
C MET A 726 25.78 -10.75 37.69
N LEU A 727 25.76 -10.97 36.37
CA LEU A 727 24.60 -10.82 35.49
C LEU A 727 23.66 -12.04 35.57
N ILE A 728 23.27 -12.44 36.78
CA ILE A 728 22.52 -13.68 37.08
C ILE A 728 21.14 -13.79 36.40
N SER A 729 20.62 -12.69 35.85
CA SER A 729 19.34 -12.62 35.13
C SER A 729 19.49 -12.59 33.60
N LEU A 730 20.73 -12.65 33.08
CA LEU A 730 21.01 -12.43 31.66
C LEU A 730 20.45 -13.57 30.82
N LYS A 731 19.64 -13.22 29.81
CA LYS A 731 19.07 -14.16 28.83
C LYS A 731 19.72 -14.03 27.46
N ASN A 732 20.03 -12.82 27.00
CA ASN A 732 20.65 -12.59 25.69
C ASN A 732 22.00 -11.88 25.85
N LEU A 733 23.04 -12.43 25.21
CA LEU A 733 24.37 -11.85 25.12
C LEU A 733 24.85 -11.84 23.67
N TYR A 734 25.00 -10.65 23.10
CA TYR A 734 25.51 -10.44 21.75
C TYR A 734 26.93 -9.88 21.79
N LEU A 735 27.87 -10.65 21.23
CA LEU A 735 29.31 -10.37 21.15
C LEU A 735 29.80 -10.53 19.69
N ASN A 736 28.87 -10.50 18.73
CA ASN A 736 29.22 -10.77 17.34
C ASN A 736 30.11 -9.66 16.75
N ASP A 737 31.05 -10.04 15.89
CA ASP A 737 32.04 -9.16 15.26
C ASP A 737 32.96 -8.37 16.21
N CYS A 738 33.03 -8.77 17.49
CA CYS A 738 34.08 -8.34 18.42
C CYS A 738 35.40 -9.06 18.08
N LYS A 739 36.08 -8.61 17.04
CA LYS A 739 37.17 -9.34 16.34
C LYS A 739 38.35 -9.69 17.25
N ASP A 740 38.65 -8.82 18.20
CA ASP A 740 39.82 -8.92 19.08
C ASP A 740 39.51 -9.68 20.39
N LEU A 741 38.24 -10.05 20.63
CA LEU A 741 37.81 -10.92 21.72
C LEU A 741 38.19 -12.37 21.38
N MET A 742 39.35 -12.82 21.86
CA MET A 742 39.93 -14.13 21.51
C MET A 742 39.38 -15.30 22.36
N GLU A 743 38.90 -15.05 23.57
CA GLU A 743 38.36 -16.05 24.49
C GLU A 743 37.24 -15.50 25.38
N LEU A 744 36.47 -16.38 26.02
CA LEU A 744 35.47 -16.03 27.04
C LEU A 744 35.96 -16.48 28.43
N PRO A 745 35.79 -15.66 29.49
CA PRO A 745 36.20 -16.04 30.84
C PRO A 745 35.40 -17.25 31.37
N SER A 746 35.97 -17.99 32.32
CA SER A 746 35.32 -19.12 32.99
C SER A 746 33.95 -18.78 33.59
N ASP A 747 33.84 -17.54 34.05
CA ASP A 747 32.72 -16.87 34.69
C ASP A 747 31.48 -16.77 33.79
N ILE A 748 31.65 -16.90 32.47
CA ILE A 748 30.54 -16.99 31.51
C ILE A 748 29.59 -18.15 31.84
N GLY A 749 30.12 -19.24 32.42
CA GLY A 749 29.35 -20.43 32.76
C GLY A 749 28.43 -20.26 33.99
N GLU A 750 28.55 -19.17 34.74
CA GLU A 750 27.66 -18.87 35.87
C GLU A 750 26.37 -18.14 35.42
N LEU A 751 26.24 -17.79 34.13
CA LEU A 751 25.07 -17.16 33.51
C LEU A 751 23.92 -18.16 33.30
N ALA A 752 23.44 -18.79 34.38
CA ALA A 752 22.51 -19.92 34.34
C ALA A 752 21.13 -19.62 33.70
N GLN A 753 20.80 -18.35 33.42
CA GLN A 753 19.58 -17.93 32.73
C GLN A 753 19.76 -17.65 31.23
N LEU A 754 20.99 -17.78 30.69
CA LEU A 754 21.27 -17.42 29.30
C LEU A 754 20.52 -18.32 28.32
N GLU A 755 19.66 -17.70 27.48
CA GLU A 755 18.87 -18.34 26.43
C GLU A 755 19.48 -18.15 25.03
N ALA A 756 20.19 -17.04 24.79
CA ALA A 756 20.82 -16.73 23.50
C ALA A 756 22.26 -16.18 23.67
N LEU A 757 23.18 -16.75 22.91
CA LEU A 757 24.59 -16.32 22.83
C LEU A 757 25.03 -16.25 21.36
N ASP A 758 25.50 -15.08 20.94
CA ASP A 758 26.10 -14.88 19.62
C ASP A 758 27.54 -14.36 19.72
N ILE A 759 28.49 -15.18 19.28
CA ILE A 759 29.93 -14.88 19.18
C ILE A 759 30.44 -14.99 17.74
N ARG A 760 29.56 -15.05 16.73
CA ARG A 760 29.96 -15.05 15.31
C ARG A 760 30.81 -13.82 14.99
N GLY A 761 31.73 -13.90 14.05
CA GLY A 761 32.56 -12.74 13.67
C GLY A 761 33.72 -12.44 14.62
N SER A 762 33.62 -12.81 15.92
CA SER A 762 34.65 -12.57 16.94
C SER A 762 35.94 -13.38 16.76
N GLY A 763 36.91 -13.16 17.66
CA GLY A 763 38.13 -13.95 17.78
C GLY A 763 37.94 -15.30 18.49
N VAL A 764 36.77 -15.59 19.07
CA VAL A 764 36.45 -16.86 19.72
C VAL A 764 36.17 -17.92 18.65
N ASN A 765 37.18 -18.77 18.39
CA ASN A 765 37.24 -19.67 17.23
C ASN A 765 36.79 -21.12 17.50
N ASN A 766 36.23 -21.40 18.67
CA ASN A 766 35.73 -22.70 19.12
C ASN A 766 34.49 -22.52 20.01
N ILE A 767 33.94 -23.61 20.56
CA ILE A 767 32.95 -23.57 21.63
C ILE A 767 33.70 -23.64 22.98
N PRO A 768 33.72 -22.57 23.81
CA PRO A 768 34.39 -22.60 25.10
C PRO A 768 33.84 -23.68 26.04
N PRO A 769 34.70 -24.42 26.79
CA PRO A 769 34.26 -25.52 27.65
C PRO A 769 33.16 -25.13 28.64
N HIS A 770 33.26 -23.93 29.22
CA HIS A 770 32.35 -23.41 30.25
C HIS A 770 30.90 -23.22 29.77
N ILE A 771 30.64 -23.23 28.46
CA ILE A 771 29.28 -23.19 27.90
C ILE A 771 28.45 -24.40 28.33
N GLU A 772 29.05 -25.53 28.72
CA GLU A 772 28.30 -26.71 29.19
C GLU A 772 27.39 -26.44 30.40
N LYS A 773 27.68 -25.41 31.20
CA LYS A 773 26.88 -24.98 32.35
C LYS A 773 25.59 -24.25 31.95
N LEU A 774 25.49 -23.76 30.71
CA LEU A 774 24.39 -22.92 30.21
C LEU A 774 23.16 -23.78 29.84
N ILE A 775 22.61 -24.47 30.84
CA ILE A 775 21.49 -25.43 30.71
C ILE A 775 20.16 -24.81 30.25
N HIS A 776 20.09 -23.50 30.02
CA HIS A 776 18.93 -22.80 29.48
C HIS A 776 19.17 -22.24 28.06
N LEU A 777 20.37 -22.43 27.50
CA LEU A 777 20.75 -21.92 26.19
C LEU A 777 19.93 -22.59 25.08
N ARG A 778 19.09 -21.78 24.43
CA ARG A 778 18.23 -22.13 23.30
C ARG A 778 18.87 -21.82 21.96
N ARG A 779 19.72 -20.79 21.88
CA ARG A 779 20.32 -20.33 20.63
C ARG A 779 21.80 -20.06 20.83
N LEU A 780 22.63 -20.76 20.07
CA LEU A 780 24.09 -20.62 20.08
C LEU A 780 24.56 -20.30 18.65
N LEU A 781 25.23 -19.17 18.49
CA LEU A 781 25.75 -18.72 17.21
C LEU A 781 27.26 -18.49 17.33
N VAL A 782 28.06 -19.21 16.54
CA VAL A 782 29.53 -19.24 16.65
C VAL A 782 30.23 -19.09 15.31
N SER A 783 31.49 -18.63 15.30
CA SER A 783 32.38 -18.71 14.15
C SER A 783 33.51 -19.70 14.41
N PHE A 784 33.92 -20.42 13.38
CA PHE A 784 35.12 -21.25 13.35
C PHE A 784 36.02 -20.77 12.20
N THR A 785 37.27 -20.44 12.51
CA THR A 785 38.27 -20.01 11.51
C THR A 785 39.59 -20.76 11.70
N LYS A 786 40.35 -20.89 10.62
CA LYS A 786 41.67 -21.55 10.67
C LYS A 786 42.73 -20.55 11.10
N LEU A 787 43.14 -20.62 12.37
CA LEU A 787 44.33 -19.93 12.86
C LEU A 787 45.54 -20.31 11.98
N ARG A 788 46.21 -19.31 11.39
CA ARG A 788 47.22 -19.51 10.34
C ARG A 788 48.64 -19.71 10.89
N ASN A 789 48.77 -20.02 12.17
CA ASN A 789 50.06 -20.12 12.85
C ASN A 789 50.85 -21.33 12.36
N GLY A 790 52.10 -21.11 11.96
CA GLY A 790 53.01 -22.20 11.62
C GLY A 790 53.49 -22.96 12.86
N ASN A 791 53.88 -24.21 12.65
CA ASN A 791 54.69 -25.02 13.58
C ASN A 791 54.03 -25.47 14.90
N ALA A 792 52.83 -26.06 14.87
CA ALA A 792 52.43 -27.04 15.88
C ALA A 792 51.41 -28.07 15.32
N THR A 793 51.62 -29.35 15.63
CA THR A 793 50.66 -30.43 15.37
C THR A 793 49.73 -30.62 16.57
N GLN A 794 48.99 -29.58 16.93
CA GLN A 794 47.90 -29.66 17.90
C GLN A 794 46.55 -29.58 17.18
N GLU A 795 45.76 -30.64 17.32
CA GLU A 795 44.35 -30.64 16.96
C GLU A 795 43.63 -29.63 17.87
N VAL A 796 43.19 -28.50 17.30
CA VAL A 796 42.39 -27.52 18.05
C VAL A 796 41.01 -28.14 18.31
N ALA A 797 40.79 -28.63 19.52
CA ALA A 797 39.50 -29.18 19.92
C ALA A 797 38.43 -28.08 19.87
N PHE A 798 37.57 -28.12 18.85
CA PHE A 798 36.52 -27.12 18.62
C PHE A 798 35.39 -27.11 19.67
N GLY A 799 35.47 -27.94 20.72
CA GLY A 799 34.50 -27.98 21.82
C GLY A 799 33.15 -28.62 21.46
N TYR A 800 33.05 -29.36 20.35
CA TYR A 800 31.80 -29.97 19.89
C TYR A 800 31.14 -30.89 20.94
N ASN A 801 31.93 -31.56 21.77
CA ASN A 801 31.48 -32.38 22.90
C ASN A 801 30.85 -31.60 24.07
N MET A 802 30.74 -30.27 23.97
CA MET A 802 29.89 -29.45 24.84
C MET A 802 28.47 -29.31 24.28
N ILE A 803 28.27 -29.45 22.97
CA ILE A 803 26.98 -29.22 22.29
C ILE A 803 25.92 -30.19 22.83
N SER A 804 26.24 -31.48 22.94
CA SER A 804 25.33 -32.53 23.44
C SER A 804 24.83 -32.32 24.88
N LYS A 805 25.50 -31.46 25.65
CA LYS A 805 25.12 -31.09 27.03
C LYS A 805 24.07 -29.97 27.06
N LEU A 806 23.96 -29.18 25.99
CA LEU A 806 23.00 -28.07 25.83
C LEU A 806 21.58 -28.59 25.52
N SER A 807 21.00 -29.34 26.46
CA SER A 807 19.74 -30.09 26.28
C SER A 807 18.51 -29.29 25.77
N ARG A 808 18.51 -27.96 25.91
CA ARG A 808 17.45 -27.03 25.46
C ARG A 808 17.77 -26.28 24.16
N LEU A 809 18.89 -26.59 23.49
CA LEU A 809 19.33 -25.87 22.30
C LEU A 809 18.36 -26.11 21.14
N GLU A 810 17.62 -25.06 20.76
CA GLU A 810 16.66 -25.05 19.66
C GLU A 810 17.32 -24.64 18.32
N GLU A 811 18.35 -23.78 18.36
CA GLU A 811 19.12 -23.35 17.20
C GLU A 811 20.63 -23.34 17.45
N LEU A 812 21.38 -23.88 16.48
CA LEU A 812 22.84 -23.80 16.40
C LEU A 812 23.25 -23.23 15.04
N VAL A 813 23.88 -22.05 15.04
CA VAL A 813 24.44 -21.39 13.84
C VAL A 813 25.97 -21.40 13.90
N ILE A 814 26.63 -21.82 12.81
CA ILE A 814 28.07 -22.01 12.74
C ILE A 814 28.61 -21.37 11.46
N ASP A 815 29.32 -20.25 11.59
CA ASP A 815 29.98 -19.54 10.48
C ASP A 815 31.41 -20.07 10.25
N MET A 816 31.71 -20.48 9.02
CA MET A 816 32.91 -21.23 8.66
C MET A 816 33.75 -20.43 7.67
N LYS A 817 34.75 -19.68 8.15
CA LYS A 817 35.47 -18.68 7.33
C LYS A 817 36.57 -19.21 6.41
N SER A 818 36.73 -20.54 6.28
CA SER A 818 37.80 -21.17 5.46
C SER A 818 37.53 -22.67 5.20
N PRO A 819 36.52 -23.07 4.40
CA PRO A 819 35.98 -24.45 4.34
C PRO A 819 36.93 -25.56 3.85
N GLU A 820 38.06 -25.22 3.25
CA GLU A 820 38.79 -26.08 2.30
C GLU A 820 39.38 -27.39 2.85
N GLN A 821 39.55 -27.54 4.18
CA GLN A 821 40.30 -28.66 4.77
C GLN A 821 39.63 -29.39 5.95
N TRP A 822 38.70 -28.76 6.69
CA TRP A 822 38.18 -29.30 7.96
C TRP A 822 36.66 -29.51 7.98
N PHE A 823 35.96 -29.09 6.92
CA PHE A 823 34.48 -29.09 6.87
C PHE A 823 33.87 -30.44 7.26
N ASN A 824 34.30 -31.54 6.63
CA ASN A 824 33.63 -32.84 6.80
C ASN A 824 33.79 -33.40 8.21
N GLU A 825 34.98 -33.36 8.80
CA GLU A 825 35.21 -33.91 10.14
C GLU A 825 34.47 -33.11 11.20
N VAL A 826 34.54 -31.77 11.14
CA VAL A 826 33.87 -30.90 12.12
C VAL A 826 32.36 -30.95 11.93
N VAL A 827 31.83 -31.00 10.70
CA VAL A 827 30.39 -31.23 10.44
C VAL A 827 29.96 -32.63 10.91
N GLU A 828 30.73 -33.70 10.67
CA GLU A 828 30.40 -35.03 11.17
C GLU A 828 30.42 -35.12 12.70
N ASN A 829 31.41 -34.51 13.36
CA ASN A 829 31.50 -34.48 14.82
C ASN A 829 30.36 -33.65 15.42
N ILE A 830 30.03 -32.50 14.84
CA ILE A 830 28.88 -31.70 15.27
C ILE A 830 27.57 -32.44 15.03
N ILE A 831 27.40 -33.16 13.92
CA ILE A 831 26.22 -34.00 13.66
C ILE A 831 26.09 -35.13 14.70
N LYS A 832 27.19 -35.77 15.14
CA LYS A 832 27.16 -36.77 16.22
C LYS A 832 26.66 -36.16 17.54
N GLU A 833 27.13 -34.97 17.87
CA GLU A 833 26.79 -34.28 19.13
C GLU A 833 25.38 -33.67 19.10
N VAL A 834 24.93 -33.07 17.99
CA VAL A 834 23.55 -32.57 17.87
C VAL A 834 22.51 -33.69 17.77
N ALA A 835 22.89 -34.91 17.36
CA ALA A 835 21.96 -36.04 17.28
C ALA A 835 21.41 -36.48 18.66
N SER A 836 22.02 -36.06 19.77
CA SER A 836 21.47 -36.26 21.11
C SER A 836 20.46 -35.18 21.54
N LEU A 837 20.39 -34.05 20.84
CA LEU A 837 19.57 -32.89 21.20
C LEU A 837 18.14 -33.03 20.70
N LYS A 838 17.21 -33.23 21.63
CA LYS A 838 15.78 -33.46 21.33
C LYS A 838 15.01 -32.18 20.97
N GLU A 839 15.52 -31.01 21.37
CA GLU A 839 14.84 -29.72 21.17
C GLU A 839 15.37 -28.94 19.94
N LEU A 840 16.41 -29.44 19.27
CA LEU A 840 17.05 -28.76 18.13
C LEU A 840 16.16 -28.78 16.88
N LYS A 841 15.71 -27.58 16.46
CA LYS A 841 14.83 -27.32 15.31
C LYS A 841 15.57 -26.68 14.13
N ILE A 842 16.76 -26.13 14.41
CA ILE A 842 17.60 -25.44 13.44
C ILE A 842 19.06 -25.79 13.71
N LEU A 843 19.66 -26.54 12.80
CA LEU A 843 21.09 -26.45 12.56
C LEU A 843 21.30 -25.47 11.40
N LYS A 844 22.42 -24.76 11.36
CA LYS A 844 22.77 -23.87 10.25
C LYS A 844 24.28 -23.70 10.19
N PHE A 845 24.94 -24.32 9.24
CA PHE A 845 26.25 -23.85 8.81
C PHE A 845 26.07 -22.59 7.95
N CYS A 846 27.10 -21.76 7.88
CA CYS A 846 27.27 -20.67 6.93
C CYS A 846 28.72 -20.77 6.42
N ILE A 847 28.95 -20.65 5.11
CA ILE A 847 30.29 -20.77 4.51
C ILE A 847 30.67 -19.45 3.84
N SER A 848 31.89 -18.94 4.10
CA SER A 848 32.28 -17.57 3.74
C SER A 848 32.46 -17.27 2.26
N ASN A 849 32.35 -18.25 1.36
CA ASN A 849 32.58 -18.06 -0.09
C ASN A 849 31.33 -17.49 -0.80
N LYS A 850 30.91 -16.30 -0.35
CA LYS A 850 29.95 -15.36 -0.96
C LYS A 850 28.54 -15.83 -1.30
N VAL A 851 28.21 -17.10 -1.09
CA VAL A 851 26.84 -17.64 -1.17
C VAL A 851 26.69 -18.66 -0.04
N VAL A 852 25.55 -18.67 0.65
CA VAL A 852 25.46 -19.29 1.98
C VAL A 852 24.87 -20.70 1.93
N ASP A 853 25.73 -21.69 2.19
CA ASP A 853 25.38 -23.11 2.32
C ASP A 853 24.86 -23.39 3.74
N PHE A 854 23.62 -23.90 3.87
CA PHE A 854 22.95 -24.21 5.14
C PHE A 854 22.64 -25.72 5.26
N ILE A 855 22.66 -26.28 6.49
CA ILE A 855 22.13 -27.62 6.78
C ILE A 855 21.22 -27.56 8.01
N LYS A 856 19.91 -27.69 7.82
CA LYS A 856 18.84 -27.56 8.82
C LYS A 856 18.14 -28.90 9.06
N LEU A 857 17.88 -29.24 10.33
CA LEU A 857 17.13 -30.42 10.73
C LEU A 857 15.72 -30.01 11.17
N VAL A 858 14.70 -30.35 10.37
CA VAL A 858 13.29 -29.99 10.66
C VAL A 858 12.47 -31.26 10.84
N ASN A 859 12.03 -31.56 12.06
CA ASN A 859 11.22 -32.74 12.37
C ASN A 859 11.84 -34.07 11.86
N MET A 860 13.17 -34.23 12.02
CA MET A 860 13.98 -35.34 11.45
C MET A 860 14.19 -35.32 9.92
N ASN A 861 13.66 -34.35 9.18
CA ASN A 861 14.01 -34.14 7.76
C ASN A 861 15.34 -33.38 7.66
N LEU A 862 16.29 -33.92 6.89
CA LEU A 862 17.52 -33.20 6.57
C LEU A 862 17.28 -32.21 5.42
N ARG A 863 17.28 -30.91 5.71
CA ARG A 863 17.26 -29.86 4.71
C ARG A 863 18.66 -29.33 4.45
N ILE A 864 19.16 -29.49 3.24
CA ILE A 864 20.42 -28.90 2.77
C ILE A 864 20.06 -27.75 1.82
N CYS A 865 20.71 -26.60 1.96
CA CYS A 865 20.67 -25.51 0.97
C CYS A 865 22.11 -25.20 0.56
N LEU A 866 22.39 -25.04 -0.72
CA LEU A 866 23.73 -24.85 -1.27
C LEU A 866 23.77 -23.73 -2.31
N SER A 867 24.95 -23.15 -2.43
CA SER A 867 25.40 -22.10 -3.34
C SER A 867 25.52 -22.57 -4.79
N GLU A 868 26.26 -23.64 -4.97
CA GLU A 868 26.62 -24.22 -6.26
C GLU A 868 26.48 -25.74 -6.19
N ALA A 869 26.30 -26.36 -7.35
CA ALA A 869 26.20 -27.82 -7.41
C ALA A 869 27.54 -28.51 -7.08
N THR A 870 28.67 -27.84 -7.36
CA THR A 870 30.04 -28.20 -6.98
C THR A 870 30.22 -28.42 -5.46
N SER A 871 29.50 -27.64 -4.63
CA SER A 871 29.44 -27.83 -3.17
C SER A 871 28.77 -29.16 -2.81
N LEU A 872 27.70 -29.55 -3.51
CA LEU A 872 27.02 -30.84 -3.29
C LEU A 872 27.92 -32.01 -3.69
N GLN A 873 28.68 -31.87 -4.78
CA GLN A 873 29.68 -32.88 -5.18
C GLN A 873 30.74 -33.04 -4.09
N SER A 874 31.35 -31.94 -3.67
CA SER A 874 32.42 -31.92 -2.66
C SER A 874 31.95 -32.51 -1.32
N PHE A 875 30.70 -32.27 -0.94
CA PHE A 875 30.08 -32.85 0.24
C PHE A 875 29.83 -34.36 0.11
N MET A 876 29.33 -34.82 -1.04
CA MET A 876 29.03 -36.24 -1.28
C MET A 876 30.26 -37.11 -1.55
N GLU A 877 31.34 -36.55 -2.10
CA GLU A 877 32.61 -37.25 -2.34
C GLU A 877 33.49 -37.35 -1.08
N ARG A 878 33.48 -36.33 -0.22
CA ARG A 878 34.39 -36.23 0.93
C ARG A 878 33.78 -36.68 2.25
N SER A 879 32.46 -36.69 2.38
CA SER A 879 31.80 -37.45 3.45
C SER A 879 31.84 -38.95 3.14
N SER A 880 31.75 -39.80 4.15
CA SER A 880 31.41 -41.21 3.92
C SER A 880 29.94 -41.33 3.50
N GLY A 881 29.65 -41.06 2.21
CA GLY A 881 28.32 -40.84 1.61
C GLY A 881 27.28 -41.98 1.72
N ARG A 882 27.53 -42.98 2.58
CA ARG A 882 26.57 -44.00 3.02
C ARG A 882 25.43 -43.39 3.85
N ASN A 883 25.71 -42.36 4.66
CA ASN A 883 24.73 -41.81 5.60
C ASN A 883 23.56 -41.09 4.92
N ILE A 884 23.81 -40.25 3.90
CA ILE A 884 22.72 -39.59 3.15
C ILE A 884 21.89 -40.61 2.36
N ARG A 885 22.49 -41.73 1.94
CA ARG A 885 21.80 -42.84 1.27
C ARG A 885 20.82 -43.61 2.17
N SER A 886 20.91 -43.50 3.50
CA SER A 886 19.96 -44.08 4.46
C SER A 886 18.92 -43.10 5.01
N ILE A 887 19.01 -41.80 4.68
CA ILE A 887 18.05 -40.80 5.14
C ILE A 887 16.67 -41.05 4.51
N ARG A 888 15.65 -41.16 5.37
CA ARG A 888 14.26 -41.34 4.94
C ARG A 888 13.68 -40.06 4.32
N PHE A 889 13.93 -38.90 4.93
CA PHE A 889 13.35 -37.64 4.50
C PHE A 889 14.43 -36.57 4.27
N PHE A 890 14.48 -35.98 3.07
CA PHE A 890 15.41 -34.89 2.78
C PHE A 890 14.83 -33.82 1.84
N GLN A 891 15.35 -32.61 1.95
CA GLN A 891 15.10 -31.51 1.02
C GLN A 891 16.44 -30.86 0.63
N ILE A 892 16.81 -30.86 -0.64
CA ILE A 892 18.10 -30.30 -1.09
C ILE A 892 17.85 -29.14 -2.05
N PHE A 893 18.30 -27.94 -1.70
CA PHE A 893 18.21 -26.74 -2.52
C PHE A 893 19.62 -26.38 -3.01
N ILE A 894 19.79 -25.98 -4.28
CA ILE A 894 21.10 -25.73 -4.90
C ILE A 894 20.99 -24.49 -5.79
N GLY A 895 21.84 -23.47 -5.61
CA GLY A 895 21.78 -22.19 -6.34
C GLY A 895 20.61 -21.28 -5.93
N CYS A 896 19.82 -21.67 -4.93
CA CYS A 896 18.52 -21.09 -4.60
C CYS A 896 18.58 -20.10 -3.42
N GLN A 897 19.49 -19.12 -3.50
CA GLN A 897 19.93 -18.26 -2.38
C GLN A 897 18.78 -17.59 -1.61
N ASN A 898 17.70 -17.19 -2.30
CA ASN A 898 16.56 -16.46 -1.74
C ASN A 898 15.26 -17.31 -1.73
N SER A 899 15.32 -18.62 -1.95
CA SER A 899 14.13 -19.48 -2.06
C SER A 899 13.97 -20.37 -0.83
N GLU A 900 13.20 -19.89 0.16
CA GLU A 900 12.98 -20.63 1.40
C GLU A 900 12.00 -21.81 1.26
N HIS A 901 11.28 -21.96 0.14
CA HIS A 901 10.22 -22.97 0.00
C HIS A 901 10.21 -23.70 -1.35
N PRO A 902 9.70 -24.94 -1.39
CA PRO A 902 9.25 -25.60 -2.62
C PRO A 902 8.12 -24.85 -3.33
N GLU A 903 8.02 -25.04 -4.63
CA GLU A 903 7.01 -24.46 -5.52
C GLU A 903 6.11 -25.50 -6.20
N ILE A 904 6.48 -26.79 -6.18
CA ILE A 904 5.56 -27.88 -6.54
C ILE A 904 4.36 -27.88 -5.54
N PRO A 905 3.10 -27.81 -6.03
CA PRO A 905 1.91 -27.97 -5.18
C PRO A 905 1.94 -29.27 -4.36
N ASP A 906 1.39 -29.21 -3.14
CA ASP A 906 1.35 -30.33 -2.20
C ASP A 906 2.72 -30.99 -1.91
N PHE A 907 3.84 -30.25 -2.00
CA PHE A 907 5.22 -30.77 -1.85
C PHE A 907 5.44 -31.67 -0.61
N VAL A 908 4.62 -31.49 0.43
CA VAL A 908 4.61 -32.27 1.68
C VAL A 908 4.41 -33.78 1.42
N LYS A 909 3.81 -34.17 0.29
CA LYS A 909 3.63 -35.58 -0.09
C LYS A 909 4.92 -36.30 -0.55
N TYR A 910 5.99 -35.57 -0.83
CA TYR A 910 7.26 -36.16 -1.28
C TYR A 910 8.27 -36.28 -0.12
N GLU A 911 8.63 -37.51 0.26
CA GLU A 911 9.61 -37.74 1.35
C GLU A 911 10.99 -37.13 1.03
N ARG A 912 11.40 -37.18 -0.24
CA ARG A 912 12.73 -36.78 -0.73
C ARG A 912 12.59 -35.79 -1.87
N TYR A 913 13.18 -34.62 -1.73
CA TYR A 913 12.94 -33.47 -2.58
C TYR A 913 14.25 -32.78 -2.97
N ILE A 914 14.36 -32.32 -4.21
CA ILE A 914 15.50 -31.54 -4.70
C ILE A 914 15.00 -30.33 -5.51
N LYS A 915 15.62 -29.16 -5.31
CA LYS A 915 15.47 -27.94 -6.14
C LYS A 915 16.83 -27.46 -6.62
N TYR A 916 16.98 -27.31 -7.93
CA TYR A 916 18.20 -26.82 -8.57
C TYR A 916 17.91 -25.54 -9.35
N CYS A 917 18.42 -24.42 -8.83
CA CYS A 917 18.31 -23.09 -9.39
C CYS A 917 19.62 -22.68 -10.09
N ASN A 918 19.53 -21.85 -11.15
CA ASN A 918 20.64 -21.11 -11.76
C ASN A 918 21.78 -21.96 -12.39
N GLY A 919 21.52 -23.25 -12.62
CA GLY A 919 22.51 -24.24 -13.05
C GLY A 919 23.07 -24.07 -14.46
N ALA A 920 24.17 -24.77 -14.71
CA ALA A 920 24.83 -24.88 -16.00
C ALA A 920 25.47 -26.27 -16.17
N GLY A 921 25.48 -26.78 -17.40
CA GLY A 921 25.92 -28.12 -17.77
C GLY A 921 24.88 -29.22 -17.48
N SER A 922 24.88 -30.29 -18.28
CA SER A 922 24.04 -31.48 -18.05
C SER A 922 24.50 -32.32 -16.84
N ASN A 923 25.74 -32.12 -16.38
CA ASN A 923 26.31 -32.84 -15.24
C ASN A 923 25.74 -32.31 -13.91
N PHE A 924 24.51 -32.74 -13.55
CA PHE A 924 24.07 -32.65 -12.16
C PHE A 924 25.03 -33.50 -11.30
N PRO A 925 25.82 -32.89 -10.40
CA PRO A 925 27.05 -33.52 -9.91
C PRO A 925 26.85 -34.74 -9.02
N THR A 926 25.61 -34.98 -8.56
CA THR A 926 25.28 -36.11 -7.69
C THR A 926 24.05 -36.83 -8.21
N LEU A 927 24.12 -37.36 -9.44
CA LEU A 927 23.09 -38.20 -10.07
C LEU A 927 22.53 -39.29 -9.14
N ASP A 928 23.39 -39.83 -8.28
CA ASP A 928 23.08 -40.83 -7.26
C ASP A 928 22.07 -40.34 -6.18
N VAL A 929 22.02 -39.03 -5.92
CA VAL A 929 21.09 -38.38 -4.99
C VAL A 929 19.76 -38.09 -5.69
N LEU A 930 19.81 -37.66 -6.95
CA LEU A 930 18.62 -37.49 -7.81
C LEU A 930 17.90 -38.83 -8.04
N ALA A 931 18.64 -39.92 -8.21
CA ALA A 931 18.15 -41.32 -8.25
C ALA A 931 17.39 -41.79 -6.99
N ARG A 932 17.36 -40.97 -5.93
CA ARG A 932 16.63 -41.21 -4.68
C ARG A 932 15.53 -40.16 -4.42
N ALA A 933 15.43 -39.11 -5.22
CA ALA A 933 14.41 -38.08 -5.07
C ALA A 933 13.02 -38.60 -5.48
N ASN A 934 11.99 -38.13 -4.77
CA ASN A 934 10.58 -38.28 -5.11
C ASN A 934 10.03 -37.01 -5.79
N ALA A 935 10.68 -35.86 -5.64
CA ALA A 935 10.38 -34.65 -6.40
C ALA A 935 11.63 -33.87 -6.82
N PHE A 936 11.57 -33.25 -8.00
CA PHE A 936 12.66 -32.46 -8.59
C PHE A 936 12.16 -31.15 -9.20
N GLU A 937 12.67 -30.02 -8.72
CA GLU A 937 12.46 -28.68 -9.30
C GLU A 937 13.72 -28.21 -10.03
N LEU A 938 13.55 -27.70 -11.24
CA LEU A 938 14.62 -27.11 -12.06
C LEU A 938 14.24 -25.67 -12.42
N VAL A 939 15.06 -24.69 -12.02
CA VAL A 939 14.73 -23.25 -12.15
C VAL A 939 15.90 -22.49 -12.78
N ASN A 940 15.67 -21.69 -13.81
CA ASN A 940 16.66 -20.83 -14.44
C ASN A 940 17.96 -21.56 -14.88
N HIS A 941 17.84 -22.78 -15.41
CA HIS A 941 18.98 -23.56 -15.91
C HIS A 941 19.34 -23.11 -17.33
N LYS A 942 20.63 -22.83 -17.56
CA LYS A 942 21.07 -21.95 -18.67
C LYS A 942 21.20 -22.61 -20.05
N ASP A 943 21.48 -23.90 -20.10
CA ASP A 943 22.04 -24.58 -21.29
C ASP A 943 21.55 -26.01 -21.50
N ILE A 944 20.73 -26.55 -20.61
CA ILE A 944 20.14 -27.90 -20.73
C ILE A 944 19.03 -27.90 -21.78
N LYS A 945 19.01 -28.92 -22.66
CA LYS A 945 18.05 -29.01 -23.77
C LYS A 945 16.88 -29.93 -23.47
N HIS A 946 17.13 -31.01 -22.70
CA HIS A 946 16.12 -31.99 -22.32
C HIS A 946 16.25 -32.37 -20.84
N LEU A 947 15.13 -32.63 -20.17
CA LEU A 947 15.16 -33.09 -18.77
C LEU A 947 15.80 -34.48 -18.64
N SER A 948 15.79 -35.26 -19.73
CA SER A 948 16.53 -36.53 -19.87
C SER A 948 18.06 -36.38 -19.86
N ASP A 949 18.61 -35.17 -20.03
CA ASP A 949 20.06 -34.93 -20.02
C ASP A 949 20.67 -35.17 -18.62
N PHE A 950 19.86 -35.11 -17.55
CA PHE A 950 20.24 -35.55 -16.19
C PHE A 950 20.25 -37.09 -16.01
N GLY A 951 20.13 -37.86 -17.09
CA GLY A 951 20.21 -39.31 -17.10
C GLY A 951 18.89 -40.00 -16.70
N ILE A 952 18.33 -40.78 -17.63
CA ILE A 952 17.06 -41.51 -17.47
C ILE A 952 17.03 -42.31 -16.16
N ALA A 953 18.12 -42.99 -15.81
CA ALA A 953 18.23 -43.80 -14.60
C ALA A 953 18.01 -43.01 -13.30
N SER A 954 18.49 -41.76 -13.23
CA SER A 954 18.34 -40.87 -12.06
C SER A 954 16.90 -40.37 -11.90
N MET A 955 16.13 -40.28 -12.98
CA MET A 955 14.77 -39.76 -12.95
C MET A 955 13.70 -40.84 -12.67
N LYS A 956 14.08 -42.12 -12.57
CA LYS A 956 13.13 -43.25 -12.41
C LYS A 956 12.26 -43.22 -11.14
N LYS A 957 12.62 -42.46 -10.11
CA LYS A 957 11.87 -42.36 -8.83
C LYS A 957 11.11 -41.04 -8.63
N VAL A 958 11.27 -40.09 -9.55
CA VAL A 958 10.61 -38.78 -9.47
C VAL A 958 9.12 -38.95 -9.75
N LEU A 959 8.30 -38.54 -8.78
CA LEU A 959 6.84 -38.53 -8.82
C LEU A 959 6.31 -37.14 -9.16
N GLY A 960 6.95 -36.06 -8.67
CA GLY A 960 6.60 -34.67 -8.99
C GLY A 960 7.77 -33.92 -9.62
N CYS A 961 7.52 -33.17 -10.70
CA CYS A 961 8.54 -32.32 -11.31
C CYS A 961 8.02 -30.92 -11.66
N LEU A 962 8.85 -29.90 -11.40
CA LEU A 962 8.66 -28.53 -11.88
C LEU A 962 9.85 -28.12 -12.73
N VAL A 963 9.61 -27.51 -13.88
CA VAL A 963 10.63 -26.91 -14.73
C VAL A 963 10.23 -25.46 -15.04
N GLU A 964 11.08 -24.50 -14.68
CA GLU A 964 10.75 -23.08 -14.74
C GLU A 964 11.87 -22.18 -15.27
N SER A 965 11.53 -21.27 -16.20
CA SER A 965 12.45 -20.26 -16.76
C SER A 965 13.78 -20.82 -17.28
N CYS A 966 13.78 -22.08 -17.74
CA CYS A 966 14.95 -22.76 -18.28
C CYS A 966 15.00 -22.57 -19.80
N ASP A 967 15.41 -21.38 -20.24
CA ASP A 967 15.29 -20.87 -21.62
C ASP A 967 15.93 -21.74 -22.72
N ALA A 968 16.82 -22.67 -22.37
CA ALA A 968 17.47 -23.59 -23.30
C ALA A 968 16.67 -24.87 -23.61
N ILE A 969 15.63 -25.19 -22.84
CA ILE A 969 14.89 -26.45 -22.99
C ILE A 969 14.01 -26.42 -24.24
N GLU A 970 14.26 -27.39 -25.13
CA GLU A 970 13.54 -27.57 -26.40
C GLU A 970 12.41 -28.60 -26.26
N THR A 971 12.62 -29.70 -25.51
CA THR A 971 11.59 -30.66 -25.11
C THR A 971 11.90 -31.26 -23.74
N ILE A 972 10.88 -31.65 -22.96
CA ILE A 972 11.11 -32.30 -21.65
C ILE A 972 11.71 -33.69 -21.83
N VAL A 973 11.15 -34.49 -22.74
CA VAL A 973 11.68 -35.79 -23.15
C VAL A 973 12.31 -35.67 -24.53
N GLY A 974 13.62 -35.91 -24.62
CA GLY A 974 14.35 -35.97 -25.89
C GLY A 974 14.21 -37.34 -26.58
N THR A 975 14.51 -37.41 -27.87
CA THR A 975 14.79 -38.67 -28.56
C THR A 975 16.13 -39.20 -28.08
N VAL A 976 16.12 -40.28 -27.29
CA VAL A 976 17.33 -41.00 -26.87
C VAL A 976 17.26 -42.40 -27.46
N ASP A 977 18.33 -42.86 -28.11
CA ASP A 977 18.42 -44.20 -28.74
C ASP A 977 18.47 -45.38 -27.73
N ASN A 978 18.11 -45.12 -26.46
CA ASN A 978 18.13 -46.08 -25.37
C ASN A 978 16.77 -46.78 -25.22
N ALA A 979 16.80 -48.10 -25.02
CA ALA A 979 15.61 -48.93 -24.85
C ALA A 979 14.94 -48.85 -23.45
N GLU A 980 15.08 -47.73 -22.73
CA GLU A 980 14.49 -47.54 -21.40
C GLU A 980 13.36 -46.48 -21.41
N PRO A 981 12.25 -46.69 -20.67
CA PRO A 981 11.19 -45.70 -20.57
C PRO A 981 11.62 -44.49 -19.73
N VAL A 982 11.26 -43.29 -20.19
CA VAL A 982 11.61 -42.02 -19.56
C VAL A 982 10.50 -41.59 -18.59
N LEU A 983 10.90 -41.18 -17.38
CA LEU A 983 9.98 -40.71 -16.33
C LEU A 983 8.79 -41.67 -16.06
N PRO A 984 9.00 -43.00 -15.89
CA PRO A 984 7.92 -44.00 -15.82
C PRO A 984 7.09 -43.96 -14.53
N ASN A 985 7.49 -43.16 -13.53
CA ASN A 985 6.77 -42.97 -12.27
C ASN A 985 6.30 -41.53 -12.04
N LEU A 986 6.43 -40.64 -13.03
CA LEU A 986 6.01 -39.25 -12.87
C LEU A 986 4.48 -39.17 -12.80
N GLU A 987 3.98 -38.57 -11.72
CA GLU A 987 2.56 -38.36 -11.42
C GLU A 987 2.16 -36.89 -11.69
N ASP A 988 2.99 -35.93 -11.30
CA ASP A 988 2.74 -34.50 -11.56
C ASP A 988 3.87 -33.83 -12.36
N LEU A 989 3.52 -33.07 -13.39
CA LEU A 989 4.44 -32.27 -14.21
C LEU A 989 3.97 -30.82 -14.33
N TYR A 990 4.79 -29.89 -13.82
CA TYR A 990 4.58 -28.45 -13.88
C TYR A 990 5.66 -27.82 -14.77
N ILE A 991 5.26 -27.01 -15.75
CA ILE A 991 6.15 -26.39 -16.73
C ILE A 991 5.78 -24.92 -16.85
N LYS A 992 6.66 -24.02 -16.40
CA LYS A 992 6.41 -22.57 -16.36
C LYS A 992 7.47 -21.81 -17.17
N ASN A 993 7.03 -20.83 -17.96
CA ASN A 993 7.90 -19.83 -18.60
C ASN A 993 9.08 -20.44 -19.38
N LEU A 994 8.82 -21.48 -20.20
CA LEU A 994 9.86 -22.05 -21.08
C LEU A 994 9.67 -21.48 -22.51
N PRO A 995 10.41 -20.43 -22.92
CA PRO A 995 10.15 -19.75 -24.18
C PRO A 995 10.43 -20.64 -25.41
N ARG A 996 11.44 -21.51 -25.36
CA ARG A 996 11.87 -22.37 -26.48
C ARG A 996 11.24 -23.77 -26.54
N LEU A 997 10.35 -24.10 -25.61
CA LEU A 997 9.76 -25.44 -25.54
C LEU A 997 8.84 -25.69 -26.75
N GLU A 998 9.26 -26.56 -27.66
CA GLU A 998 8.54 -26.90 -28.90
C GLU A 998 7.37 -27.87 -28.63
N SER A 999 7.63 -28.87 -27.77
CA SER A 999 6.69 -29.92 -27.36
C SER A 999 7.15 -30.54 -26.04
N ILE A 1000 6.29 -31.29 -25.35
CA ILE A 1000 6.72 -32.02 -24.13
C ILE A 1000 7.69 -33.14 -24.50
N CYS A 1001 7.48 -33.81 -25.64
CA CYS A 1001 8.27 -34.95 -26.09
C CYS A 1001 8.67 -34.81 -27.56
N LYS A 1002 9.88 -35.25 -27.94
CA LYS A 1002 10.36 -35.31 -29.33
C LYS A 1002 10.35 -36.76 -29.82
N GLY A 1003 9.84 -37.00 -31.03
CA GLY A 1003 9.80 -38.33 -31.67
C GLY A 1003 8.84 -39.35 -31.02
N PRO A 1004 8.89 -40.62 -31.45
CA PRO A 1004 8.07 -41.70 -30.88
C PRO A 1004 8.59 -42.11 -29.49
N MET A 1005 7.72 -42.07 -28.48
CA MET A 1005 8.09 -42.45 -27.11
C MET A 1005 8.11 -43.97 -26.89
N GLN A 1006 9.14 -44.43 -26.17
CA GLN A 1006 9.23 -45.82 -25.71
C GLN A 1006 8.05 -46.17 -24.78
N PRO A 1007 7.36 -47.32 -24.98
CA PRO A 1007 6.23 -47.74 -24.15
C PRO A 1007 6.55 -47.77 -22.65
N GLY A 1008 5.67 -47.20 -21.84
CA GLY A 1008 5.86 -47.11 -20.38
C GLY A 1008 6.46 -45.78 -19.90
N SER A 1009 6.72 -44.84 -20.81
CA SER A 1009 7.17 -43.49 -20.47
C SER A 1009 5.98 -42.58 -20.13
N LEU A 1010 6.06 -41.79 -19.05
CA LEU A 1010 4.98 -40.90 -18.55
C LEU A 1010 3.62 -41.57 -18.26
N THR A 1011 3.53 -42.90 -18.18
CA THR A 1011 2.25 -43.62 -18.07
C THR A 1011 1.47 -43.38 -16.78
N LYS A 1012 2.13 -42.90 -15.72
CA LYS A 1012 1.49 -42.54 -14.43
C LYS A 1012 1.06 -41.08 -14.32
N LEU A 1013 1.27 -40.25 -15.34
CA LEU A 1013 1.05 -38.81 -15.25
C LEU A 1013 -0.43 -38.51 -15.00
N THR A 1014 -0.76 -38.02 -13.80
CA THR A 1014 -2.11 -37.62 -13.38
C THR A 1014 -2.33 -36.11 -13.49
N THR A 1015 -1.29 -35.29 -13.32
CA THR A 1015 -1.35 -33.82 -13.41
C THR A 1015 -0.37 -33.28 -14.45
N LEU A 1016 -0.85 -32.45 -15.36
CA LEU A 1016 -0.02 -31.64 -16.26
C LEU A 1016 -0.45 -30.18 -16.20
N HIS A 1017 0.48 -29.29 -15.86
CA HIS A 1017 0.28 -27.84 -15.87
C HIS A 1017 1.32 -27.14 -16.73
N LEU A 1018 0.86 -26.46 -17.78
CA LEU A 1018 1.66 -25.63 -18.67
C LEU A 1018 1.37 -24.15 -18.42
N THR A 1019 2.39 -23.31 -18.30
CA THR A 1019 2.25 -21.86 -18.13
C THR A 1019 3.27 -21.12 -18.99
N SER A 1020 2.81 -20.14 -19.78
CA SER A 1020 3.65 -19.18 -20.53
C SER A 1020 4.70 -19.79 -21.48
N CYS A 1021 4.48 -20.98 -22.02
CA CYS A 1021 5.38 -21.60 -23.00
C CYS A 1021 5.08 -21.06 -24.41
N GLN A 1022 5.99 -20.29 -25.01
CA GLN A 1022 5.68 -19.43 -26.16
C GLN A 1022 5.95 -20.03 -27.54
N MET A 1023 6.87 -21.00 -27.67
CA MET A 1023 7.12 -21.70 -28.95
C MET A 1023 6.36 -23.03 -29.10
N MET A 1024 5.54 -23.40 -28.12
CA MET A 1024 4.78 -24.65 -28.17
C MET A 1024 3.59 -24.52 -29.13
N VAL A 1025 3.64 -25.25 -30.25
CA VAL A 1025 2.53 -25.35 -31.22
C VAL A 1025 1.68 -26.61 -30.97
N LYS A 1026 2.32 -27.70 -30.50
CA LYS A 1026 1.66 -28.95 -30.12
C LYS A 1026 2.16 -29.42 -28.76
N ILE A 1027 1.24 -29.83 -27.89
CA ILE A 1027 1.56 -30.27 -26.53
C ILE A 1027 2.25 -31.65 -26.56
N PHE A 1028 1.62 -32.59 -27.25
CA PHE A 1028 2.10 -33.96 -27.44
C PHE A 1028 2.32 -34.23 -28.94
N PRO A 1029 3.37 -34.96 -29.33
CA PRO A 1029 3.47 -35.49 -30.68
C PRO A 1029 2.57 -36.72 -30.88
N LEU A 1030 2.36 -37.06 -32.14
CA LEU A 1030 1.51 -38.14 -32.63
C LEU A 1030 1.81 -39.48 -31.90
N GLY A 1031 0.79 -40.09 -31.30
CA GLY A 1031 0.89 -41.35 -30.55
C GLY A 1031 1.25 -41.24 -29.06
N VAL A 1032 1.81 -40.10 -28.59
CA VAL A 1032 2.17 -39.94 -27.16
C VAL A 1032 0.94 -39.83 -26.25
N ILE A 1033 -0.09 -39.13 -26.71
CA ILE A 1033 -1.36 -38.96 -25.97
C ILE A 1033 -2.03 -40.29 -25.60
N GLN A 1034 -1.76 -41.37 -26.33
CA GLN A 1034 -2.28 -42.72 -26.06
C GLN A 1034 -1.66 -43.34 -24.80
N GLN A 1035 -0.46 -42.94 -24.40
CA GLN A 1035 0.20 -43.45 -23.18
C GLN A 1035 -0.29 -42.74 -21.91
N LEU A 1036 -0.90 -41.56 -22.02
CA LEU A 1036 -1.31 -40.69 -20.90
C LEU A 1036 -2.71 -41.04 -20.34
N HIS A 1037 -2.94 -42.34 -20.12
CA HIS A 1037 -4.24 -42.88 -19.73
C HIS A 1037 -4.65 -42.56 -18.28
N GLU A 1038 -3.69 -42.21 -17.41
CA GLU A 1038 -3.92 -41.82 -16.00
C GLU A 1038 -4.17 -40.32 -15.80
N LEU A 1039 -4.08 -39.50 -16.86
CA LEU A 1039 -4.18 -38.04 -16.77
C LEU A 1039 -5.58 -37.61 -16.28
N GLN A 1040 -5.62 -36.90 -15.15
CA GLN A 1040 -6.82 -36.44 -14.46
C GLN A 1040 -6.96 -34.90 -14.47
N TYR A 1041 -5.84 -34.18 -14.43
CA TYR A 1041 -5.82 -32.72 -14.33
C TYR A 1041 -4.94 -32.13 -15.44
N LEU A 1042 -5.53 -31.38 -16.37
CA LEU A 1042 -4.82 -30.69 -17.45
C LEU A 1042 -5.09 -29.19 -17.36
N ARG A 1043 -4.04 -28.40 -17.11
CA ARG A 1043 -4.11 -26.94 -17.09
C ARG A 1043 -3.12 -26.32 -18.06
N ILE A 1044 -3.58 -25.35 -18.85
CA ILE A 1044 -2.78 -24.63 -19.84
C ILE A 1044 -3.09 -23.14 -19.71
N GLU A 1045 -2.06 -22.34 -19.49
CA GLU A 1045 -2.18 -20.91 -19.27
C GLU A 1045 -1.14 -20.12 -20.10
N LYS A 1046 -1.57 -19.08 -20.81
CA LYS A 1046 -0.69 -18.11 -21.51
C LYS A 1046 0.24 -18.68 -22.59
N CYS A 1047 0.00 -19.90 -23.08
CA CYS A 1047 0.79 -20.52 -24.17
C CYS A 1047 0.22 -20.11 -25.54
N GLN A 1048 0.79 -19.09 -26.18
CA GLN A 1048 0.08 -18.35 -27.24
C GLN A 1048 0.04 -19.01 -28.62
N GLU A 1049 0.95 -19.94 -28.92
CA GLU A 1049 1.07 -20.57 -30.25
C GLU A 1049 0.31 -21.90 -30.40
N ILE A 1050 -0.35 -22.39 -29.34
CA ILE A 1050 -1.15 -23.62 -29.37
C ILE A 1050 -2.51 -23.32 -30.07
N GLU A 1051 -2.65 -23.77 -31.32
CA GLU A 1051 -3.94 -23.68 -32.05
C GLU A 1051 -4.90 -24.83 -31.71
N GLU A 1052 -4.39 -26.00 -31.35
CA GLU A 1052 -5.16 -27.21 -31.00
C GLU A 1052 -4.51 -27.99 -29.84
N ILE A 1053 -5.32 -28.60 -28.97
CA ILE A 1053 -4.84 -29.42 -27.84
C ILE A 1053 -4.72 -30.91 -28.22
N ILE A 1054 -5.61 -31.40 -29.08
CA ILE A 1054 -5.60 -32.76 -29.67
C ILE A 1054 -5.83 -32.62 -31.17
N ALA A 1055 -4.88 -33.11 -31.99
CA ALA A 1055 -4.84 -32.82 -33.42
C ALA A 1055 -5.46 -33.94 -34.28
N GLU A 1056 -5.92 -33.59 -35.48
CA GLU A 1056 -6.55 -34.55 -36.42
C GLU A 1056 -5.63 -35.71 -36.81
N SER A 1057 -4.31 -35.49 -36.78
CA SER A 1057 -3.29 -36.50 -37.11
C SER A 1057 -3.22 -37.69 -36.14
N ASP A 1058 -3.80 -37.58 -34.96
CA ASP A 1058 -3.44 -38.44 -33.83
C ASP A 1058 -4.27 -39.74 -33.75
N THR A 1059 -5.25 -39.92 -34.63
CA THR A 1059 -6.22 -41.04 -34.61
C THR A 1059 -6.14 -41.94 -35.86
N VAL A 1060 -5.29 -42.96 -35.83
CA VAL A 1060 -5.42 -44.13 -36.72
C VAL A 1060 -6.30 -45.18 -36.03
N GLY A 1061 -7.60 -44.91 -35.99
CA GLY A 1061 -8.63 -45.76 -35.35
C GLY A 1061 -9.30 -45.14 -34.11
N ASN A 1062 -10.47 -45.67 -33.74
CA ASN A 1062 -11.21 -45.27 -32.54
C ASN A 1062 -10.40 -45.59 -31.28
N LEU A 1063 -9.97 -44.56 -30.56
CA LEU A 1063 -9.19 -44.67 -29.33
C LEU A 1063 -9.76 -43.75 -28.24
N ASP A 1064 -9.89 -44.28 -27.03
CA ASP A 1064 -10.27 -43.52 -25.85
C ASP A 1064 -9.09 -42.64 -25.39
N LEU A 1065 -8.98 -41.42 -25.91
CA LEU A 1065 -7.94 -40.48 -25.50
C LEU A 1065 -8.29 -39.83 -24.16
N LEU A 1066 -7.31 -39.78 -23.24
CA LEU A 1066 -7.43 -39.17 -21.90
C LEU A 1066 -8.67 -39.64 -21.08
N PRO A 1067 -8.94 -40.95 -20.95
CA PRO A 1067 -10.21 -41.49 -20.42
C PRO A 1067 -10.48 -41.16 -18.94
N LYS A 1068 -9.43 -40.78 -18.19
CA LYS A 1068 -9.50 -40.41 -16.77
C LYS A 1068 -9.54 -38.90 -16.52
N LEU A 1069 -9.51 -38.05 -17.56
CA LEU A 1069 -9.46 -36.59 -17.37
C LEU A 1069 -10.71 -36.08 -16.64
N LYS A 1070 -10.51 -35.41 -15.50
CA LYS A 1070 -11.54 -34.83 -14.63
C LYS A 1070 -11.63 -33.32 -14.78
N GLU A 1071 -10.51 -32.62 -14.84
CA GLU A 1071 -10.46 -31.16 -14.90
C GLU A 1071 -9.61 -30.67 -16.08
N LEU A 1072 -10.19 -29.78 -16.87
CA LEU A 1072 -9.54 -29.10 -18.00
C LEU A 1072 -9.61 -27.58 -17.82
N ILE A 1073 -8.48 -26.91 -17.60
CA ILE A 1073 -8.42 -25.45 -17.42
C ILE A 1073 -7.57 -24.81 -18.53
N LEU A 1074 -8.15 -23.85 -19.25
CA LEU A 1074 -7.55 -23.18 -20.41
C LEU A 1074 -7.65 -21.66 -20.23
N LEU A 1075 -6.52 -20.96 -20.17
CA LEU A 1075 -6.45 -19.57 -19.71
C LEU A 1075 -5.58 -18.69 -20.61
N GLU A 1076 -6.11 -17.55 -21.04
CA GLU A 1076 -5.41 -16.51 -21.83
C GLU A 1076 -4.80 -17.04 -23.16
N MET A 1077 -5.44 -18.01 -23.80
CA MET A 1077 -4.95 -18.68 -25.03
C MET A 1077 -5.44 -17.94 -26.31
N GLN A 1078 -4.62 -17.09 -26.93
CA GLN A 1078 -5.09 -16.23 -28.03
C GLN A 1078 -5.21 -16.90 -29.41
N LYS A 1079 -4.56 -18.04 -29.67
CA LYS A 1079 -4.66 -18.77 -30.96
C LYS A 1079 -5.48 -20.07 -30.91
N LEU A 1080 -5.90 -20.53 -29.73
CA LEU A 1080 -6.57 -21.81 -29.55
C LEU A 1080 -7.92 -21.85 -30.28
N ARG A 1081 -8.02 -22.58 -31.40
CA ARG A 1081 -9.23 -22.68 -32.24
C ARG A 1081 -10.14 -23.83 -31.83
N SER A 1082 -9.56 -24.93 -31.36
CA SER A 1082 -10.30 -26.10 -30.87
C SER A 1082 -9.57 -26.82 -29.73
N VAL A 1083 -10.34 -27.46 -28.85
CA VAL A 1083 -9.82 -28.40 -27.84
C VAL A 1083 -9.50 -29.77 -28.45
N CYS A 1084 -10.22 -30.16 -29.51
CA CYS A 1084 -10.00 -31.42 -30.23
C CYS A 1084 -10.48 -31.27 -31.67
N ALA A 1085 -9.75 -31.79 -32.65
CA ALA A 1085 -10.19 -31.82 -34.05
C ALA A 1085 -11.48 -32.66 -34.25
N PHE A 1086 -11.72 -33.66 -33.39
CA PHE A 1086 -12.84 -34.60 -33.52
C PHE A 1086 -14.00 -34.32 -32.55
N GLU A 1087 -15.19 -34.10 -33.09
CA GLU A 1087 -16.44 -33.88 -32.34
C GLU A 1087 -16.98 -35.19 -31.67
N SER A 1088 -16.30 -36.32 -31.86
CA SER A 1088 -16.68 -37.67 -31.40
C SER A 1088 -15.96 -38.18 -30.14
N LEU A 1089 -14.93 -37.49 -29.63
CA LEU A 1089 -14.13 -37.95 -28.48
C LEU A 1089 -14.95 -37.97 -27.16
N GLU A 1090 -15.00 -39.11 -26.46
CA GLU A 1090 -15.81 -39.28 -25.25
C GLU A 1090 -15.11 -38.85 -23.94
N TRP A 1091 -15.53 -37.72 -23.37
CA TRP A 1091 -15.07 -37.19 -22.09
C TRP A 1091 -15.70 -37.92 -20.88
N ARG A 1092 -15.49 -39.24 -20.76
CA ARG A 1092 -16.19 -40.11 -19.78
C ARG A 1092 -15.96 -39.75 -18.30
N SER A 1093 -14.86 -39.09 -17.98
CA SER A 1093 -14.48 -38.73 -16.61
C SER A 1093 -14.53 -37.24 -16.30
N LEU A 1094 -14.86 -36.39 -17.27
CA LEU A 1094 -14.73 -34.93 -17.11
C LEU A 1094 -15.80 -34.40 -16.15
N GLU A 1095 -15.33 -33.87 -15.02
CA GLU A 1095 -16.12 -33.34 -13.90
C GLU A 1095 -16.14 -31.80 -13.95
N LYS A 1096 -15.09 -31.16 -14.49
CA LYS A 1096 -14.98 -29.69 -14.55
C LYS A 1096 -14.23 -29.19 -15.78
N ILE A 1097 -14.65 -28.04 -16.30
CA ILE A 1097 -13.93 -27.28 -17.33
C ILE A 1097 -13.87 -25.79 -16.96
N GLY A 1098 -12.77 -25.12 -17.28
CA GLY A 1098 -12.60 -23.68 -17.12
C GLY A 1098 -11.95 -23.06 -18.35
N ILE A 1099 -12.56 -22.01 -18.93
CA ILE A 1099 -12.07 -21.35 -20.16
C ILE A 1099 -12.22 -19.83 -20.01
N LEU A 1100 -11.10 -19.11 -19.88
CA LEU A 1100 -11.08 -17.65 -19.72
C LEU A 1100 -10.06 -17.02 -20.68
N ASN A 1101 -10.39 -15.88 -21.28
CA ASN A 1101 -9.57 -15.12 -22.23
C ASN A 1101 -9.08 -15.94 -23.45
N CYS A 1102 -9.82 -16.97 -23.86
CA CYS A 1102 -9.54 -17.82 -25.02
C CYS A 1102 -10.36 -17.37 -26.24
N SER A 1103 -10.04 -16.17 -26.73
CA SER A 1103 -10.89 -15.35 -27.61
C SER A 1103 -11.29 -15.97 -28.95
N VAL A 1104 -10.46 -16.88 -29.50
CA VAL A 1104 -10.72 -17.54 -30.81
C VAL A 1104 -11.23 -18.98 -30.70
N LEU A 1105 -11.49 -19.48 -29.48
CA LEU A 1105 -12.10 -20.79 -29.26
C LEU A 1105 -13.62 -20.67 -29.36
N PHE A 1106 -14.19 -20.84 -30.55
CA PHE A 1106 -15.63 -20.64 -30.79
C PHE A 1106 -16.47 -21.94 -30.79
N LYS A 1107 -15.88 -23.09 -30.47
CA LYS A 1107 -16.56 -24.39 -30.34
C LYS A 1107 -16.09 -25.16 -29.09
N LEU A 1108 -16.95 -26.04 -28.58
CA LEU A 1108 -16.63 -27.02 -27.54
C LEU A 1108 -16.82 -28.46 -28.05
N PRO A 1109 -15.99 -29.43 -27.63
CA PRO A 1109 -16.04 -30.83 -28.08
C PRO A 1109 -17.14 -31.64 -27.36
N PHE A 1110 -18.35 -31.09 -27.25
CA PHE A 1110 -19.47 -31.66 -26.49
C PHE A 1110 -20.71 -31.84 -27.36
N ASN A 1111 -21.28 -33.05 -27.34
CA ASN A 1111 -22.55 -33.40 -27.98
C ASN A 1111 -23.63 -33.73 -26.92
N LYS A 1112 -24.81 -34.20 -27.36
CA LYS A 1112 -25.96 -34.49 -26.49
C LYS A 1112 -25.70 -35.56 -25.40
N LYS A 1113 -24.76 -36.48 -25.59
CA LYS A 1113 -24.46 -37.59 -24.65
C LYS A 1113 -23.08 -37.49 -23.99
N ASN A 1114 -22.20 -36.62 -24.49
CA ASN A 1114 -20.81 -36.50 -24.05
C ASN A 1114 -20.67 -35.78 -22.69
N ALA A 1115 -19.55 -35.96 -21.99
CA ALA A 1115 -19.25 -35.31 -20.71
C ALA A 1115 -20.41 -35.46 -19.69
N ALA A 1116 -20.82 -36.69 -19.41
CA ALA A 1116 -21.98 -36.99 -18.57
C ALA A 1116 -21.74 -36.76 -17.06
N LYS A 1117 -20.48 -36.64 -16.63
CA LYS A 1117 -20.09 -36.33 -15.23
C LYS A 1117 -19.83 -34.84 -14.96
N LEU A 1118 -19.98 -33.99 -15.98
CA LEU A 1118 -19.61 -32.58 -15.89
C LEU A 1118 -20.52 -31.87 -14.89
N GLN A 1119 -19.92 -31.21 -13.90
CA GLN A 1119 -20.57 -30.53 -12.77
C GLN A 1119 -20.37 -29.01 -12.82
N THR A 1120 -19.24 -28.54 -13.34
CA THR A 1120 -18.87 -27.12 -13.31
C THR A 1120 -18.22 -26.65 -14.62
N ILE A 1121 -18.68 -25.48 -15.10
CA ILE A 1121 -18.17 -24.78 -16.28
C ILE A 1121 -17.83 -23.34 -15.87
N GLU A 1122 -16.55 -23.02 -15.69
CA GLU A 1122 -16.08 -21.67 -15.32
C GLU A 1122 -15.67 -20.86 -16.57
N VAL A 1123 -16.46 -19.86 -16.98
CA VAL A 1123 -16.25 -19.15 -18.26
C VAL A 1123 -16.58 -17.66 -18.20
N GLU A 1124 -16.09 -16.88 -19.16
CA GLU A 1124 -16.50 -15.48 -19.35
C GLU A 1124 -17.86 -15.41 -20.07
N GLN A 1125 -18.79 -14.57 -19.59
CA GLN A 1125 -20.15 -14.48 -20.13
C GLN A 1125 -20.17 -14.15 -21.64
N GLN A 1126 -19.38 -13.16 -22.07
CA GLN A 1126 -19.31 -12.72 -23.46
C GLN A 1126 -18.80 -13.82 -24.40
N TRP A 1127 -17.90 -14.67 -23.92
CA TRP A 1127 -17.38 -15.82 -24.66
C TRP A 1127 -18.44 -16.92 -24.80
N TRP A 1128 -19.18 -17.22 -23.72
CA TRP A 1128 -20.26 -18.20 -23.74
C TRP A 1128 -21.42 -17.81 -24.67
N GLU A 1129 -21.78 -16.52 -24.69
CA GLU A 1129 -22.81 -15.99 -25.58
C GLU A 1129 -22.41 -16.04 -27.06
N ALA A 1130 -21.11 -15.92 -27.36
CA ALA A 1130 -20.55 -15.98 -28.71
C ALA A 1130 -20.24 -17.42 -29.22
N LEU A 1131 -20.35 -18.45 -28.39
CA LEU A 1131 -19.99 -19.83 -28.76
C LEU A 1131 -20.96 -20.40 -29.82
N GLN A 1132 -20.40 -21.12 -30.81
CA GLN A 1132 -21.18 -21.86 -31.80
C GLN A 1132 -21.65 -23.20 -31.23
N TRP A 1133 -22.96 -23.39 -31.19
CA TRP A 1133 -23.61 -24.60 -30.66
C TRP A 1133 -24.07 -25.52 -31.78
N GLN A 1134 -23.82 -26.83 -31.65
CA GLN A 1134 -24.31 -27.83 -32.62
C GLN A 1134 -25.83 -27.98 -32.62
N ASN A 1135 -26.47 -27.77 -31.46
CA ASN A 1135 -27.91 -27.84 -31.23
C ASN A 1135 -28.23 -27.19 -29.86
N ASP A 1136 -29.34 -26.49 -29.74
CA ASP A 1136 -29.73 -25.76 -28.52
C ASP A 1136 -29.90 -26.67 -27.29
N GLU A 1137 -30.28 -27.94 -27.45
CA GLU A 1137 -30.35 -28.91 -26.34
C GLU A 1137 -28.99 -29.11 -25.63
N VAL A 1138 -27.88 -28.98 -26.37
CA VAL A 1138 -26.52 -29.06 -25.79
C VAL A 1138 -26.24 -27.79 -24.98
N LYS A 1139 -26.62 -26.62 -25.50
CA LYS A 1139 -26.52 -25.34 -24.79
C LYS A 1139 -27.32 -25.36 -23.50
N GLU A 1140 -28.60 -25.73 -23.55
CA GLU A 1140 -29.47 -25.83 -22.37
C GLU A 1140 -29.00 -26.84 -21.32
N ARG A 1141 -28.41 -27.96 -21.76
CA ARG A 1141 -27.82 -28.95 -20.83
C ARG A 1141 -26.64 -28.35 -20.08
N LEU A 1142 -25.70 -27.72 -20.79
CA LEU A 1142 -24.48 -27.21 -20.19
C LEU A 1142 -24.68 -25.87 -19.46
N GLN A 1143 -25.66 -25.05 -19.86
CA GLN A 1143 -25.99 -23.77 -19.22
C GLN A 1143 -26.41 -23.91 -17.76
N LYS A 1144 -26.87 -25.10 -17.34
CA LYS A 1144 -27.21 -25.45 -15.95
C LYS A 1144 -25.98 -25.69 -15.05
N LEU A 1145 -24.79 -25.75 -15.63
CA LEU A 1145 -23.51 -26.05 -14.96
C LEU A 1145 -22.57 -24.83 -14.90
N LEU A 1146 -23.03 -23.66 -15.36
CA LEU A 1146 -22.22 -22.46 -15.50
C LEU A 1146 -21.92 -21.77 -14.18
N THR A 1147 -20.71 -21.23 -14.09
CA THR A 1147 -20.33 -20.16 -13.17
C THR A 1147 -19.54 -19.12 -13.97
N PHE A 1148 -20.07 -17.90 -14.05
CA PHE A 1148 -19.38 -16.79 -14.71
C PHE A 1148 -18.31 -16.18 -13.79
N ARG A 1149 -17.21 -15.70 -14.37
CA ARG A 1149 -16.16 -14.92 -13.69
C ARG A 1149 -16.05 -13.49 -14.24
#